data_AF-A0A974HZC9-F1
#
_entry.id   AF-A0A974HZC9-F1
#
_cell.length_a   1.000
_cell.length_b   1.000
_cell.length_c   1.000
_cell.angle_alpha   90.00
_cell.angle_beta   90.00
_cell.angle_gamma   90.00
#
_symmetry.space_group_name_H-M   'P 1'
#
loop_
_entity.id
_entity.type
_entity.pdbx_description
1 polymer ?
#
loop_
_entity_poly.entity_id
_entity_poly.type
_entity_poly.pdbx_seq_one_letter_code
_entity_poly.pdbx_strand_id
1 'polypeptide(L)'
;MQDAATLQSDLSKLENWAANWKMRFNVDKCKVMHFGKNNINASYTLNGSVLGVSLNEKDLGIFVDNKLSNSGQCHSVATKANKVLSCIKKGIKSRDENIIMPLYRSLDIGGSDAPPRNWRGIGLAVLVITIVMSLVLLAIFLLSPEDSKQPVKSFLTLSDLENMDYQVHVPSLSWASDFEIILKTREGNLIQQNVKTKAFSILLSNTTLMSLRASHAELSPDLQYVLLIFNKQQVIWRFIQPNFFSCLEVWDLKPPGKNGTLLQYASWGPHGSQVIFIFQNDIYYQQSASSPALRLTSSGDPETVLNGIADWTYQEEVLHSYAVHWWSPDGTRLAYLSINNTLVPKMELTYFLGSDYPTSRKYAYPKAGQHIPTVKVLVVNLYGPSHTLELLLPDTFQYREFYITMVIWVTNTRLAVKWLNRSQNLSVLTFCDATTGACIEGETLFSSDAAFFPVPVKQGASGEFLHVAMLSTQISSMETSLRILTSGNWDVTKVVAYNPENKTVYFLSTEDIPRRRHLYSVETSGTLNRTCVSCDLIPDCHFVDAEFSPGSSYFILYCKGPGVPLVSVHQTQNPQDFIILEENKILKAFLSKNDIPETVFKKINIEGYDLPLRLTLPSNYENAELPLVLWLPELPGYQQVTEEFFLGWESALVSSLQIILAHVDGRGSRNQGLHLLHETDHRLGSIEIKDYIPVVQHLKQLPFVDKKRIGVFGKAYGGFLALKLLSLPEQLFACGVAVSPITSFHLHSAVVSERYLGLPSQEASAYTMASVLNDVQRLQEQNFLLVHGTSDAHVHFQHTAELLSRLIHIGSNVNSRVYPDEDHFFMSRGSQHHLEQSLTSYLHGCLQAGGGRKTSH
;
A
#
# COMPACT_ATOMS: atom_id res chain seq x y z
N MET A 1 -24.70 0.65 46.58
CA MET A 1 -26.14 1.00 46.46
C MET A 1 -26.42 1.87 45.24
N GLN A 2 -25.57 2.87 44.95
CA GLN A 2 -25.74 3.75 43.78
C GLN A 2 -25.80 2.99 42.44
N ASP A 3 -24.92 2.00 42.24
CA ASP A 3 -24.91 1.19 41.00
C ASP A 3 -26.17 0.34 40.81
N ALA A 4 -26.78 -0.14 41.89
CA ALA A 4 -28.03 -0.90 41.82
C ALA A 4 -29.20 -0.01 41.38
N ALA A 5 -29.23 1.24 41.83
CA ALA A 5 -30.24 2.22 41.38
C ALA A 5 -30.03 2.60 39.91
N THR A 6 -28.78 2.80 39.48
CA THR A 6 -28.45 3.06 38.07
C THR A 6 -28.88 1.91 37.17
N LEU A 7 -28.56 0.66 37.53
CA LEU A 7 -28.93 -0.50 36.73
C LEU A 7 -30.45 -0.69 36.64
N GLN A 8 -31.19 -0.42 37.73
CA GLN A 8 -32.65 -0.43 37.70
C GLN A 8 -33.21 0.66 36.76
N SER A 9 -32.61 1.86 36.74
CA SER A 9 -32.99 2.91 35.80
C SER A 9 -32.78 2.50 34.35
N ASP A 10 -31.68 1.83 34.05
CA ASP A 10 -31.38 1.37 32.69
C ASP A 10 -32.30 0.23 32.24
N LEU A 11 -32.68 -0.69 33.16
CA LEU A 11 -33.71 -1.69 32.89
C LEU A 11 -35.06 -1.04 32.55
N SER A 12 -35.46 0.03 33.26
CA SER A 12 -36.68 0.76 32.95
C SER A 12 -36.63 1.48 31.59
N LYS A 13 -35.47 2.01 31.19
CA LYS A 13 -35.28 2.59 29.84
C LYS A 13 -35.39 1.52 28.75
N LEU A 14 -34.79 0.35 28.99
CA LEU A 14 -34.88 -0.82 28.09
C LEU A 14 -36.32 -1.31 27.95
N GLU A 15 -37.09 -1.35 29.05
CA GLU A 15 -38.50 -1.70 29.05
C GLU A 15 -39.33 -0.72 28.20
N ASN A 16 -39.12 0.59 28.39
CA ASN A 16 -39.79 1.62 27.61
C ASN A 16 -39.45 1.52 26.11
N TRP A 17 -38.17 1.26 25.80
CA TRP A 17 -37.75 1.01 24.42
C TRP A 17 -38.48 -0.22 23.86
N ALA A 18 -38.42 -1.36 24.53
CA ALA A 18 -39.08 -2.60 24.10
C ALA A 18 -40.59 -2.43 23.90
N ALA A 19 -41.25 -1.65 24.75
CA ALA A 19 -42.66 -1.32 24.63
C ALA A 19 -42.96 -0.49 23.37
N ASN A 20 -42.16 0.56 23.09
CA ASN A 20 -42.32 1.41 21.90
C ASN A 20 -42.19 0.63 20.59
N TRP A 21 -41.30 -0.37 20.57
CA TRP A 21 -41.04 -1.20 19.39
C TRP A 21 -41.87 -2.50 19.34
N LYS A 22 -42.84 -2.68 20.26
CA LYS A 22 -43.70 -3.88 20.38
C LYS A 22 -42.91 -5.20 20.54
N MET A 23 -41.72 -5.15 21.13
CA MET A 23 -40.85 -6.30 21.39
C MET A 23 -40.71 -6.57 22.89
N ARG A 24 -41.81 -6.91 23.58
CA ARG A 24 -41.79 -7.07 25.04
C ARG A 24 -40.87 -8.20 25.49
N PHE A 25 -40.09 -7.94 26.53
CA PHE A 25 -39.25 -8.96 27.17
C PHE A 25 -40.11 -10.07 27.79
N ASN A 26 -39.67 -11.32 27.64
CA ASN A 26 -40.22 -12.45 28.36
C ASN A 26 -39.58 -12.52 29.75
N VAL A 27 -40.27 -11.98 30.74
CA VAL A 27 -39.78 -11.83 32.12
C VAL A 27 -39.39 -13.17 32.75
N ASP A 28 -40.07 -14.27 32.40
CA ASP A 28 -39.78 -15.60 32.96
C ASP A 28 -38.38 -16.11 32.58
N LYS A 29 -37.87 -15.66 31.43
CA LYS A 29 -36.53 -15.95 30.92
C LYS A 29 -35.47 -14.97 31.41
N CYS A 30 -35.86 -13.87 32.03
CA CYS A 30 -34.93 -12.89 32.58
C CYS A 30 -34.54 -13.29 34.01
N LYS A 31 -33.23 -13.39 34.27
CA LYS A 31 -32.68 -13.74 35.58
C LYS A 31 -31.59 -12.76 35.97
N VAL A 32 -31.38 -12.58 37.27
CA VAL A 32 -30.30 -11.77 37.83
C VAL A 32 -29.23 -12.71 38.37
N MET A 33 -27.96 -12.48 38.03
CA MET A 33 -26.84 -13.23 38.60
C MET A 33 -25.87 -12.26 39.27
N HIS A 34 -25.51 -12.55 40.51
CA HIS A 34 -24.57 -11.75 41.29
C HIS A 34 -23.19 -12.41 41.26
N PHE A 35 -22.19 -11.74 40.67
CA PHE A 35 -20.83 -12.26 40.59
C PHE A 35 -20.00 -11.86 41.81
N GLY A 36 -19.16 -12.76 42.33
CA GLY A 36 -18.17 -12.45 43.37
C GLY A 36 -18.66 -12.68 44.82
N LYS A 37 -17.71 -12.85 45.75
CA LYS A 37 -17.98 -13.31 47.13
C LYS A 37 -18.58 -12.27 48.08
N ASN A 38 -18.45 -10.96 47.78
CA ASN A 38 -18.83 -9.87 48.68
C ASN A 38 -19.76 -8.82 48.01
N ASN A 39 -20.43 -9.17 46.92
CA ASN A 39 -21.33 -8.23 46.24
C ASN A 39 -22.68 -8.10 46.96
N ILE A 40 -23.23 -6.90 46.95
CA ILE A 40 -24.55 -6.61 47.54
C ILE A 40 -25.60 -7.26 46.64
N ASN A 41 -26.37 -8.20 47.18
CA ASN A 41 -27.51 -8.81 46.47
C ASN A 41 -28.63 -7.77 46.33
N ALA A 42 -28.79 -7.23 45.12
CA ALA A 42 -29.85 -6.28 44.79
C ALA A 42 -30.94 -6.97 43.96
N SER A 43 -32.19 -6.72 44.31
CA SER A 43 -33.35 -7.18 43.54
C SER A 43 -33.71 -6.17 42.46
N TYR A 44 -34.00 -6.65 41.25
CA TYR A 44 -34.41 -5.81 40.12
C TYR A 44 -35.81 -6.18 39.64
N THR A 45 -36.53 -5.20 39.08
CA THR A 45 -37.86 -5.39 38.51
C THR A 45 -37.87 -5.12 37.01
N LEU A 46 -38.67 -5.88 36.26
CA LEU A 46 -38.92 -5.72 34.82
C LEU A 46 -40.41 -6.01 34.55
N ASN A 47 -41.12 -5.11 33.86
CA ASN A 47 -42.58 -5.17 33.69
C ASN A 47 -43.35 -5.31 35.02
N GLY A 48 -42.88 -4.66 36.09
CA GLY A 48 -43.51 -4.72 37.42
C GLY A 48 -43.30 -6.02 38.19
N SER A 49 -42.64 -7.02 37.61
CA SER A 49 -42.31 -8.31 38.24
C SER A 49 -40.85 -8.33 38.71
N VAL A 50 -40.61 -8.89 39.90
CA VAL A 50 -39.24 -9.06 40.43
C VAL A 50 -38.54 -10.18 39.68
N LEU A 51 -37.35 -9.89 39.16
CA LEU A 51 -36.53 -10.87 38.45
C LEU A 51 -35.95 -11.90 39.43
N GLY A 52 -36.02 -13.18 39.04
CA GLY A 52 -35.47 -14.28 39.84
C GLY A 52 -33.94 -14.28 39.82
N VAL A 53 -33.31 -14.61 40.95
CA VAL A 53 -31.85 -14.75 41.04
C VAL A 53 -31.43 -16.15 40.58
N SER A 54 -30.43 -16.24 39.70
CA SER A 54 -29.84 -17.49 39.24
C SER A 54 -28.37 -17.60 39.67
N LEU A 55 -27.94 -18.82 40.00
CA LEU A 55 -26.56 -19.12 40.44
C LEU A 55 -25.71 -19.68 39.31
N ASN A 56 -26.34 -20.22 38.26
CA ASN A 56 -25.70 -20.71 37.06
C ASN A 56 -26.62 -20.56 35.86
N GLU A 57 -26.09 -20.10 34.74
CA GLU A 57 -26.83 -19.96 33.49
C GLU A 57 -25.99 -20.42 32.32
N LYS A 58 -26.67 -20.89 31.28
CA LYS A 58 -26.03 -21.26 30.04
C LYS A 58 -26.40 -20.26 28.97
N ASP A 59 -25.43 -19.45 28.56
CA ASP A 59 -25.63 -18.45 27.52
C ASP A 59 -24.71 -18.73 26.33
N LEU A 60 -25.28 -18.72 25.12
CA LEU A 60 -24.60 -19.01 23.85
C LEU A 60 -23.67 -20.25 23.87
N GLY A 61 -23.99 -21.26 24.67
CA GLY A 61 -23.21 -22.50 24.78
C GLY A 61 -22.14 -22.54 25.87
N ILE A 62 -22.00 -21.46 26.65
CA ILE A 62 -21.05 -21.32 27.76
C ILE A 62 -21.82 -21.35 29.08
N PHE A 63 -21.36 -22.17 30.03
CA PHE A 63 -21.88 -22.13 31.40
C PHE A 63 -21.19 -21.02 32.19
N VAL A 64 -21.99 -20.11 32.73
CA VAL A 64 -21.55 -19.01 33.59
C VAL A 64 -22.14 -19.25 34.97
N ASP A 65 -21.29 -19.38 35.99
CA ASP A 65 -21.73 -19.45 37.38
C ASP A 65 -21.36 -18.18 38.15
N ASN A 66 -22.04 -17.98 39.27
CA ASN A 66 -21.87 -16.81 40.11
C ASN A 66 -20.47 -16.69 40.77
N LYS A 67 -19.66 -17.75 40.71
CA LYS A 67 -18.28 -17.80 41.19
C LYS A 67 -17.25 -17.62 40.06
N LEU A 68 -17.71 -17.48 38.81
CA LEU A 68 -16.90 -17.47 37.59
C LEU A 68 -15.97 -18.70 37.48
N SER A 69 -16.41 -19.86 37.98
CA SER A 69 -15.63 -21.09 37.91
C SER A 69 -15.83 -21.79 36.57
N ASN A 70 -14.72 -22.08 35.90
CA ASN A 70 -14.74 -22.83 34.64
C ASN A 70 -15.01 -24.33 34.82
N SER A 71 -15.16 -24.82 36.05
CA SER A 71 -15.32 -26.24 36.36
C SER A 71 -16.50 -26.90 35.64
N GLY A 72 -17.65 -26.18 35.53
CA GLY A 72 -18.83 -26.68 34.83
C GLY A 72 -18.61 -26.81 33.31
N GLN A 73 -17.95 -25.82 32.71
CA GLN A 73 -17.58 -25.83 31.30
C GLN A 73 -16.58 -26.95 30.99
N CYS A 74 -15.53 -27.10 31.81
CA CYS A 74 -14.53 -28.16 31.68
C CYS A 74 -15.17 -29.55 31.80
N HIS A 75 -16.09 -29.75 32.75
CA HIS A 75 -16.79 -31.02 32.91
C HIS A 75 -17.67 -31.35 31.69
N SER A 76 -18.36 -30.36 31.12
CA SER A 76 -19.18 -30.54 29.91
C SER A 76 -18.34 -30.93 28.69
N VAL A 77 -17.20 -30.26 28.48
CA VAL A 77 -16.25 -30.55 27.39
C VAL A 77 -15.64 -31.95 27.57
N ALA A 78 -15.18 -32.28 28.78
CA ALA A 78 -14.62 -33.60 29.08
C ALA A 78 -15.65 -34.72 28.85
N THR A 79 -16.91 -34.50 29.22
CA THR A 79 -17.99 -35.48 29.01
C THR A 79 -18.29 -35.69 27.52
N LYS A 80 -18.27 -34.63 26.70
CA LYS A 80 -18.41 -34.74 25.23
C LYS A 80 -17.23 -35.50 24.62
N ALA A 81 -16.00 -35.17 25.02
CA ALA A 81 -14.80 -35.86 24.56
C ALA A 81 -14.84 -37.35 24.92
N ASN A 82 -15.23 -37.68 26.15
CA ASN A 82 -15.37 -39.06 26.62
C ASN A 82 -16.46 -39.85 25.88
N LYS A 83 -17.56 -39.19 25.46
CA LYS A 83 -18.57 -39.81 24.58
C LYS A 83 -17.99 -40.16 23.21
N VAL A 84 -17.24 -39.25 22.60
CA VAL A 84 -16.58 -39.48 21.31
C VAL A 84 -15.55 -40.61 21.43
N LEU A 85 -14.72 -40.59 22.48
CA LEU A 85 -13.78 -41.67 22.80
C LEU A 85 -14.49 -43.01 23.02
N SER A 86 -15.66 -43.03 23.66
CA SER A 86 -16.45 -44.25 23.82
C SER A 86 -17.00 -44.76 22.49
N CYS A 87 -17.36 -43.88 21.55
CA CYS A 87 -17.78 -44.25 20.19
C CYS A 87 -16.61 -44.82 19.39
N ILE A 88 -15.43 -44.20 19.48
CA ILE A 88 -14.20 -44.71 18.87
C ILE A 88 -13.84 -46.08 19.44
N LYS A 89 -13.90 -46.24 20.77
CA LYS A 89 -13.63 -47.52 21.45
C LYS A 89 -14.62 -48.62 21.05
N LYS A 90 -15.90 -48.29 20.87
CA LYS A 90 -16.90 -49.23 20.34
C LYS A 90 -16.65 -49.58 18.86
N GLY A 91 -16.21 -48.62 18.04
CA GLY A 91 -15.82 -48.86 16.64
C GLY A 91 -14.55 -49.69 16.47
N ILE A 92 -13.66 -49.70 17.46
CA ILE A 92 -12.51 -50.61 17.52
C ILE A 92 -12.96 -52.02 17.96
N LYS A 93 -13.93 -52.12 18.88
CA LYS A 93 -14.47 -53.40 19.37
C LYS A 93 -15.33 -54.15 18.34
N SER A 94 -15.73 -53.50 17.24
CA SER A 94 -16.46 -54.12 16.12
C SER A 94 -15.55 -54.60 14.98
N ARG A 95 -14.24 -54.65 15.19
CA ARG A 95 -13.28 -55.21 14.23
C ARG A 95 -12.93 -56.66 14.60
N ASP A 96 -12.82 -57.48 13.56
CA ASP A 96 -12.71 -58.94 13.61
C ASP A 96 -11.52 -59.43 14.46
N GLU A 97 -11.71 -60.52 15.20
CA GLU A 97 -10.79 -61.10 16.17
C GLU A 97 -9.43 -61.49 15.53
N ASN A 98 -9.47 -61.75 14.23
CA ASN A 98 -8.34 -62.08 13.37
C ASN A 98 -7.32 -60.95 13.17
N ILE A 99 -7.67 -59.69 13.46
CA ILE A 99 -6.79 -58.52 13.30
C ILE A 99 -6.15 -58.11 14.64
N ILE A 100 -6.82 -58.34 15.76
CA ILE A 100 -6.37 -57.89 17.09
C ILE A 100 -5.38 -58.88 17.72
N MET A 101 -5.53 -60.19 17.49
CA MET A 101 -4.63 -61.20 18.08
C MET A 101 -3.16 -61.14 17.63
N PRO A 102 -2.83 -60.85 16.36
CA PRO A 102 -1.44 -60.73 15.92
C PRO A 102 -0.74 -59.50 16.53
N LEU A 103 -1.47 -58.38 16.65
CA LEU A 103 -0.97 -57.13 17.24
C LEU A 103 -0.71 -57.28 18.73
N TYR A 104 -1.59 -57.98 19.46
CA TYR A 104 -1.42 -58.20 20.90
C TYR A 104 -0.30 -59.20 21.21
N ARG A 105 -0.12 -60.25 20.38
CA ARG A 105 1.00 -61.21 20.53
C ARG A 105 2.38 -60.61 20.21
N SER A 106 2.44 -59.51 19.47
CA SER A 106 3.70 -58.80 19.21
C SER A 106 4.19 -57.93 20.38
N LEU A 107 3.35 -57.72 21.39
CA LEU A 107 3.60 -56.83 22.53
C LEU A 107 3.84 -57.56 23.86
N ASP A 108 3.63 -58.87 23.92
CA ASP A 108 3.74 -59.64 25.17
C ASP A 108 4.86 -60.69 25.09
N ILE A 109 6.11 -60.23 25.29
CA ILE A 109 7.22 -61.10 25.66
C ILE A 109 7.19 -61.23 27.18
N GLY A 110 6.68 -62.35 27.69
CA GLY A 110 6.82 -62.64 29.11
C GLY A 110 5.93 -63.75 29.65
N GLY A 111 5.90 -64.92 29.02
CA GLY A 111 5.31 -66.12 29.62
C GLY A 111 5.96 -66.45 30.96
N SER A 112 5.18 -66.37 32.03
CA SER A 112 5.57 -66.75 33.38
C SER A 112 5.44 -68.26 33.56
N ASP A 113 6.57 -68.96 33.51
CA ASP A 113 6.82 -70.15 34.33
C ASP A 113 8.34 -70.39 34.36
N ALA A 114 9.03 -69.83 35.36
CA ALA A 114 10.43 -70.13 35.65
C ALA A 114 10.80 -69.78 37.12
N PRO A 115 11.78 -70.50 37.73
CA PRO A 115 11.90 -70.75 39.17
C PRO A 115 12.69 -69.62 39.90
N PRO A 116 13.00 -69.70 41.20
CA PRO A 116 13.21 -68.51 42.05
C PRO A 116 14.42 -67.68 41.60
N ARG A 117 14.18 -66.39 41.36
CA ARG A 117 15.15 -65.41 40.88
C ARG A 117 16.22 -65.10 41.93
N ASN A 118 17.49 -65.21 41.53
CA ASN A 118 18.65 -64.76 42.29
C ASN A 118 18.74 -63.22 42.27
N TRP A 119 18.11 -62.58 43.26
CA TRP A 119 18.06 -61.12 43.43
C TRP A 119 19.44 -60.44 43.46
N ARG A 120 20.50 -61.15 43.86
CA ARG A 120 21.86 -60.59 43.88
C ARG A 120 22.46 -60.44 42.48
N GLY A 121 22.17 -61.37 41.57
CA GLY A 121 22.58 -61.28 40.17
C GLY A 121 21.82 -60.20 39.40
N ILE A 122 20.53 -60.03 39.70
CA ILE A 122 19.69 -58.99 39.09
C ILE A 122 20.13 -57.59 39.57
N GLY A 123 20.47 -57.44 40.85
CA GLY A 123 21.00 -56.19 41.39
C GLY A 123 22.31 -55.75 40.71
N LEU A 124 23.23 -56.69 40.46
CA LEU A 124 24.48 -56.38 39.76
C LEU A 124 24.24 -56.03 38.28
N ALA A 125 23.35 -56.75 37.59
CA ALA A 125 23.02 -56.47 36.20
C ALA A 125 22.37 -55.09 36.03
N VAL A 126 21.46 -54.70 36.94
CA VAL A 126 20.83 -53.36 36.92
C VAL A 126 21.86 -52.25 37.21
N LEU A 127 22.82 -52.50 38.11
CA LEU A 127 23.91 -51.55 38.37
C LEU A 127 24.81 -51.35 37.14
N VAL A 128 25.17 -52.43 36.45
CA VAL A 128 25.98 -52.35 35.24
C VAL A 128 25.22 -51.65 34.11
N ILE A 129 23.93 -51.97 33.92
CA ILE A 129 23.09 -51.32 32.92
C ILE A 129 22.94 -49.83 33.22
N THR A 130 22.75 -49.43 34.47
CA THR A 130 22.65 -48.01 34.84
C THR A 130 23.95 -47.24 34.62
N ILE A 131 25.10 -47.86 34.90
CA ILE A 131 26.42 -47.27 34.61
C ILE A 131 26.65 -47.14 33.10
N VAL A 132 26.33 -48.17 32.32
CA VAL A 132 26.47 -48.13 30.85
C VAL A 132 25.52 -47.10 30.25
N MET A 133 24.28 -47.02 30.72
CA MET A 133 23.32 -46.00 30.28
C MET A 133 23.76 -44.59 30.65
N SER A 134 24.37 -44.38 31.83
CA SER A 134 24.88 -43.05 32.19
C SER A 134 26.08 -42.66 31.35
N LEU A 135 26.96 -43.61 31.01
CA LEU A 135 28.10 -43.38 30.12
C LEU A 135 27.66 -43.11 28.68
N VAL A 136 26.63 -43.80 28.19
CA VAL A 136 26.04 -43.53 26.87
C VAL A 136 25.36 -42.16 26.85
N LEU A 137 24.62 -41.78 27.89
CA LEU A 137 24.01 -40.45 28.01
C LEU A 137 25.08 -39.35 28.10
N LEU A 138 26.17 -39.59 28.84
CA LEU A 138 27.30 -38.66 28.94
C LEU A 138 28.04 -38.54 27.60
N ALA A 139 28.22 -39.65 26.87
CA ALA A 139 28.81 -39.63 25.54
C ALA A 139 27.92 -38.90 24.53
N ILE A 140 26.60 -39.11 24.56
CA ILE A 140 25.64 -38.33 23.75
C ILE A 140 25.71 -36.84 24.10
N PHE A 141 25.83 -36.51 25.39
CA PHE A 141 25.93 -35.12 25.84
C PHE A 141 27.26 -34.46 25.42
N LEU A 142 28.37 -35.20 25.48
CA LEU A 142 29.70 -34.70 25.11
C LEU A 142 29.97 -34.70 23.59
N LEU A 143 29.31 -35.58 22.83
CA LEU A 143 29.46 -35.71 21.38
C LEU A 143 28.37 -34.96 20.59
N SER A 144 27.34 -34.42 21.25
CA SER A 144 26.39 -33.51 20.60
C SER A 144 27.07 -32.15 20.42
N PRO A 145 27.30 -31.69 19.17
CA PRO A 145 27.88 -30.37 18.93
C PRO A 145 26.98 -29.27 19.51
N GLU A 146 27.58 -28.23 20.05
CA GLU A 146 26.92 -27.13 20.77
C GLU A 146 26.11 -26.18 19.85
N ASP A 147 25.99 -26.50 18.54
CA ASP A 147 25.44 -25.62 17.50
C ASP A 147 23.90 -25.61 17.40
N SER A 148 23.14 -26.30 18.25
CA SER A 148 21.68 -26.44 18.06
C SER A 148 20.80 -25.80 19.15
N LYS A 149 21.25 -24.69 19.75
CA LYS A 149 20.38 -23.83 20.60
C LYS A 149 19.89 -22.58 19.88
N GLN A 150 19.85 -22.56 18.54
CA GLN A 150 18.96 -21.61 17.88
C GLN A 150 17.51 -22.11 18.05
N PRO A 151 16.59 -21.29 18.59
CA PRO A 151 15.19 -21.67 18.60
C PRO A 151 14.75 -21.95 17.17
N VAL A 152 14.08 -23.08 16.92
CA VAL A 152 13.48 -23.38 15.62
C VAL A 152 12.56 -22.21 15.26
N LYS A 153 12.99 -21.40 14.29
CA LYS A 153 12.22 -20.25 13.82
C LYS A 153 10.95 -20.78 13.13
N SER A 154 9.81 -20.16 13.41
CA SER A 154 8.56 -20.48 12.71
C SER A 154 8.56 -19.88 11.31
N PHE A 155 8.01 -20.62 10.34
CA PHE A 155 7.76 -20.09 9.01
C PHE A 155 6.71 -18.99 9.06
N LEU A 156 6.85 -18.01 8.16
CA LEU A 156 5.91 -16.90 8.01
C LEU A 156 4.65 -17.38 7.27
N THR A 157 3.48 -17.17 7.88
CA THR A 157 2.18 -17.56 7.32
C THR A 157 1.37 -16.35 6.86
N LEU A 158 0.36 -16.58 6.00
CA LEU A 158 -0.59 -15.51 5.61
C LEU A 158 -1.32 -14.91 6.82
N SER A 159 -1.68 -15.75 7.80
CA SER A 159 -2.33 -15.28 9.03
C SER A 159 -1.46 -14.35 9.87
N ASP A 160 -0.12 -14.48 9.79
CA ASP A 160 0.76 -13.54 10.47
C ASP A 160 0.71 -12.16 9.81
N LEU A 161 0.64 -12.11 8.47
CA LEU A 161 0.63 -10.86 7.70
C LEU A 161 -0.70 -10.09 7.83
N GLU A 162 -1.78 -10.77 8.17
CA GLU A 162 -3.07 -10.16 8.51
C GLU A 162 -3.05 -9.42 9.85
N ASN A 163 -2.10 -9.75 10.72
CA ASN A 163 -1.97 -9.05 11.98
C ASN A 163 -1.37 -7.67 11.72
N MET A 164 -2.22 -6.64 11.89
CA MET A 164 -1.83 -5.23 11.79
C MET A 164 -0.61 -4.89 12.67
N ASP A 165 -0.36 -5.67 13.73
CA ASP A 165 0.76 -5.41 14.60
C ASP A 165 2.13 -5.68 13.97
N TYR A 166 2.16 -6.54 12.95
CA TYR A 166 3.34 -6.93 12.18
C TYR A 166 3.43 -6.20 10.84
N GLN A 167 2.55 -5.23 10.59
CA GLN A 167 2.70 -4.34 9.45
C GLN A 167 3.63 -3.18 9.81
N VAL A 168 4.32 -2.64 8.81
CA VAL A 168 5.15 -1.44 9.00
C VAL A 168 4.24 -0.28 9.42
N HIS A 169 4.49 0.27 10.59
CA HIS A 169 3.87 1.51 11.02
C HIS A 169 4.74 2.68 10.55
N VAL A 170 4.18 3.53 9.69
CA VAL A 170 4.74 4.84 9.36
C VAL A 170 3.82 5.89 9.97
N PRO A 171 4.27 6.64 10.99
CA PRO A 171 3.44 7.64 11.63
C PRO A 171 3.04 8.72 10.62
N SER A 172 1.79 9.18 10.71
CA SER A 172 1.38 10.38 9.97
C SER A 172 2.03 11.59 10.63
N LEU A 173 2.90 12.26 9.89
CA LEU A 173 3.73 13.38 10.35
C LEU A 173 3.47 14.61 9.49
N SER A 174 3.52 15.78 10.13
CA SER A 174 3.61 17.07 9.43
C SER A 174 4.35 18.09 10.28
N TRP A 175 5.07 19.00 9.63
CA TRP A 175 5.68 20.14 10.29
C TRP A 175 4.62 21.21 10.61
N ALA A 176 4.53 21.63 11.87
CA ALA A 176 3.73 22.79 12.29
C ALA A 176 4.55 24.09 12.27
N SER A 177 5.84 23.97 12.60
CA SER A 177 6.81 25.05 12.52
C SER A 177 8.20 24.47 12.27
N ASP A 178 9.24 25.30 12.25
CA ASP A 178 10.62 24.85 12.06
C ASP A 178 11.14 23.94 13.20
N PHE A 179 10.47 23.95 14.36
CA PHE A 179 10.87 23.20 15.55
C PHE A 179 9.78 22.27 16.10
N GLU A 180 8.59 22.25 15.49
CA GLU A 180 7.44 21.51 16.01
C GLU A 180 6.86 20.60 14.95
N ILE A 181 6.69 19.34 15.33
CA ILE A 181 6.07 18.29 14.53
C ILE A 181 4.72 17.91 15.13
N ILE A 182 3.75 17.65 14.27
CA ILE A 182 2.50 16.99 14.64
C ILE A 182 2.64 15.53 14.22
N LEU A 183 2.36 14.62 15.15
CA LEU A 183 2.43 13.19 14.88
C LEU A 183 1.18 12.47 15.39
N LYS A 184 0.74 11.49 14.60
CA LYS A 184 -0.27 10.53 15.02
C LYS A 184 0.39 9.28 15.58
N THR A 185 0.14 8.97 16.85
CA THR A 185 0.67 7.76 17.49
C THR A 185 -0.06 6.50 17.00
N ARG A 186 0.53 5.33 17.23
CA ARG A 186 -0.08 4.03 16.89
C ARG A 186 -1.40 3.79 17.64
N GLU A 187 -1.50 4.31 18.86
CA GLU A 187 -2.73 4.30 19.66
C GLU A 187 -3.77 5.30 19.15
N GLY A 188 -3.47 6.08 18.10
CA GLY A 188 -4.39 7.01 17.46
C GLY A 188 -4.44 8.40 18.07
N ASN A 189 -3.56 8.75 19.01
CA ASN A 189 -3.50 10.10 19.57
C ASN A 189 -2.80 11.06 18.60
N LEU A 190 -3.27 12.30 18.51
CA LEU A 190 -2.53 13.39 17.87
C LEU A 190 -1.74 14.16 18.91
N ILE A 191 -0.43 14.23 18.74
CA ILE A 191 0.46 14.96 19.63
C ILE A 191 1.29 15.98 18.85
N GLN A 192 1.58 17.10 19.49
CA GLN A 192 2.55 18.08 19.04
C GLN A 192 3.83 17.88 19.85
N GLN A 193 4.97 17.81 19.17
CA GLN A 193 6.26 17.60 19.81
C GLN A 193 7.26 18.64 19.32
N ASN A 194 7.94 19.29 20.27
CA ASN A 194 9.04 20.18 19.96
C ASN A 194 10.34 19.36 19.82
N VAL A 195 10.96 19.40 18.64
CA VAL A 195 12.13 18.56 18.32
C VAL A 195 13.39 18.99 19.08
N LYS A 196 13.47 20.26 19.49
CA LYS A 196 14.61 20.83 20.21
C LYS A 196 14.55 20.54 21.72
N THR A 197 13.40 20.76 22.35
CA THR A 197 13.23 20.57 23.80
C THR A 197 12.78 19.16 24.16
N LYS A 198 12.31 18.37 23.19
CA LYS A 198 11.68 17.05 23.36
C LYS A 198 10.39 17.09 24.20
N ALA A 199 9.86 18.28 24.47
CA ALA A 199 8.56 18.43 25.12
C ALA A 199 7.44 18.06 24.14
N PHE A 200 6.38 17.42 24.64
CA PHE A 200 5.20 17.08 23.86
C PHE A 200 3.91 17.48 24.58
N SER A 201 2.88 17.77 23.79
CA SER A 201 1.51 18.02 24.24
C SER A 201 0.53 17.19 23.42
N ILE A 202 -0.48 16.63 24.09
CA ILE A 202 -1.54 15.88 23.41
C ILE A 202 -2.56 16.90 22.89
N LEU A 203 -2.73 16.97 21.57
CA LEU A 203 -3.70 17.85 20.92
C LEU A 203 -5.10 17.20 20.89
N LEU A 204 -5.16 15.90 20.57
CA LEU A 204 -6.41 15.16 20.50
C LEU A 204 -6.18 13.70 20.93
N SER A 205 -6.97 13.24 21.91
CA SER A 205 -6.93 11.85 22.34
C SER A 205 -7.71 10.95 21.39
N ASN A 206 -7.28 9.69 21.26
CA ASN A 206 -7.96 8.69 20.46
C ASN A 206 -9.40 8.43 20.95
N THR A 207 -9.66 8.57 22.26
CA THR A 207 -11.02 8.46 22.81
C THR A 207 -12.00 9.44 22.16
N THR A 208 -11.55 10.67 21.89
CA THR A 208 -12.36 11.70 21.22
C THR A 208 -12.58 11.32 19.76
N LEU A 209 -11.54 10.90 19.03
CA LEU A 209 -11.65 10.44 17.64
C LEU A 209 -12.58 9.23 17.47
N MET A 210 -12.45 8.24 18.35
CA MET A 210 -13.31 7.05 18.36
C MET A 210 -14.76 7.39 18.71
N SER A 211 -14.98 8.28 19.69
CA SER A 211 -16.33 8.73 20.04
C SER A 211 -17.05 9.40 18.86
N LEU A 212 -16.29 10.08 18.01
CA LEU A 212 -16.77 10.78 16.83
C LEU A 212 -16.80 9.90 15.58
N ARG A 213 -16.14 8.73 15.59
CA ARG A 213 -15.97 7.85 14.41
C ARG A 213 -15.31 8.55 13.23
N ALA A 214 -14.41 9.49 13.50
CA ALA A 214 -13.66 10.16 12.45
C ALA A 214 -12.59 9.21 11.88
N SER A 215 -12.52 9.09 10.56
CA SER A 215 -11.50 8.28 9.86
C SER A 215 -10.17 9.02 9.74
N HIS A 216 -10.21 10.36 9.72
CA HIS A 216 -9.04 11.21 9.56
C HIS A 216 -9.26 12.54 10.27
N ALA A 217 -8.14 13.18 10.62
CA ALA A 217 -8.11 14.44 11.35
C ALA A 217 -6.93 15.28 10.84
N GLU A 218 -7.19 16.54 10.52
CA GLU A 218 -6.21 17.51 10.02
C GLU A 218 -6.29 18.78 10.88
N LEU A 219 -5.17 19.26 11.40
CA LEU A 219 -5.12 20.43 12.27
C LEU A 219 -4.99 21.72 11.45
N SER A 220 -5.64 22.80 11.87
CA SER A 220 -5.47 24.12 11.26
C SER A 220 -4.05 24.65 11.50
N PRO A 221 -3.52 25.50 10.60
CA PRO A 221 -2.20 26.12 10.77
C PRO A 221 -2.03 26.91 12.08
N ASP A 222 -3.10 27.54 12.58
CA ASP A 222 -3.10 28.25 13.87
C ASP A 222 -3.25 27.34 15.10
N LEU A 223 -3.34 26.02 14.88
CA LEU A 223 -3.52 24.98 15.91
C LEU A 223 -4.80 25.13 16.74
N GLN A 224 -5.75 25.97 16.32
CA GLN A 224 -6.99 26.25 17.06
C GLN A 224 -8.15 25.32 16.65
N TYR A 225 -8.07 24.63 15.52
CA TYR A 225 -9.15 23.82 14.96
C TYR A 225 -8.63 22.51 14.40
N VAL A 226 -9.47 21.48 14.40
CA VAL A 226 -9.24 20.17 13.80
C VAL A 226 -10.37 19.91 12.80
N LEU A 227 -10.03 19.70 11.54
CA LEU A 227 -10.91 19.17 10.52
C LEU A 227 -11.02 17.65 10.68
N LEU A 228 -12.22 17.14 10.88
CA LEU A 228 -12.52 15.72 10.98
C LEU A 228 -13.26 15.20 9.75
N ILE A 229 -12.82 14.05 9.26
CA ILE A 229 -13.48 13.34 8.16
C ILE A 229 -14.25 12.16 8.73
N PHE A 230 -15.51 12.02 8.34
CA PHE A 230 -16.39 10.90 8.72
C PHE A 230 -16.73 10.08 7.49
N ASN A 231 -16.81 8.75 7.67
CA ASN A 231 -17.34 7.81 6.68
C ASN A 231 -16.64 7.86 5.29
N LYS A 232 -15.45 7.26 5.17
CA LYS A 232 -14.60 7.34 3.95
C LYS A 232 -15.25 6.83 2.64
N GLN A 233 -16.30 5.99 2.71
CA GLN A 233 -17.05 5.51 1.53
C GLN A 233 -18.17 6.48 1.08
N GLN A 234 -18.56 7.43 1.94
CA GLN A 234 -19.53 8.50 1.71
C GLN A 234 -18.95 9.76 2.36
N VAL A 235 -18.14 10.51 1.62
CA VAL A 235 -17.26 11.53 2.20
C VAL A 235 -18.08 12.68 2.84
N ILE A 236 -18.18 12.68 4.18
CA ILE A 236 -18.75 13.77 4.99
C ILE A 236 -17.61 14.40 5.81
N TRP A 237 -17.45 15.72 5.77
CA TRP A 237 -16.40 16.44 6.50
C TRP A 237 -17.04 17.36 7.55
N ARG A 238 -16.52 17.41 8.79
CA ARG A 238 -16.95 18.36 9.85
C ARG A 238 -15.74 18.92 10.61
N PHE A 239 -15.85 20.12 11.18
CA PHE A 239 -14.78 20.76 11.95
C PHE A 239 -15.04 20.66 13.46
N ILE A 240 -13.96 20.64 14.25
CA ILE A 240 -13.95 20.58 15.71
C ILE A 240 -12.89 21.53 16.28
N GLN A 241 -13.20 22.28 17.33
CA GLN A 241 -12.21 22.99 18.14
C GLN A 241 -11.67 22.11 19.30
N PRO A 242 -10.35 21.90 19.45
CA PRO A 242 -9.80 21.27 20.65
C PRO A 242 -9.56 22.34 21.72
N ASN A 243 -10.58 22.67 22.51
CA ASN A 243 -10.32 23.39 23.76
C ASN A 243 -9.85 22.41 24.84
N PHE A 244 -8.72 22.76 25.46
CA PHE A 244 -8.29 22.22 26.75
C PHE A 244 -9.49 22.21 27.71
N PHE A 245 -9.83 21.03 28.22
CA PHE A 245 -10.89 20.76 29.18
C PHE A 245 -12.34 20.99 28.71
N SER A 246 -13.03 19.87 28.45
CA SER A 246 -14.45 19.63 28.74
C SER A 246 -15.58 20.16 27.85
N CYS A 247 -15.35 20.88 26.74
CA CYS A 247 -16.40 21.16 25.74
C CYS A 247 -15.81 21.21 24.32
N LEU A 248 -16.14 20.22 23.47
CA LEU A 248 -15.86 20.26 22.03
C LEU A 248 -17.06 20.91 21.32
N GLU A 249 -16.88 22.11 20.75
CA GLU A 249 -17.84 22.67 19.80
C GLU A 249 -17.55 22.09 18.40
N VAL A 250 -18.57 21.45 17.82
CA VAL A 250 -18.53 20.85 16.48
C VAL A 250 -19.28 21.76 15.52
N TRP A 251 -18.60 22.24 14.47
CA TRP A 251 -19.23 22.99 13.39
C TRP A 251 -19.31 22.14 12.12
N ASP A 252 -20.53 22.02 11.58
CA ASP A 252 -20.74 21.35 10.30
C ASP A 252 -20.21 22.24 9.17
N LEU A 253 -19.25 21.71 8.39
CA LEU A 253 -18.88 22.31 7.13
C LEU A 253 -19.98 22.07 6.12
N LYS A 254 -20.60 23.12 5.63
CA LYS A 254 -21.73 23.00 4.70
C LYS A 254 -21.82 24.17 3.75
N PRO A 255 -22.28 23.94 2.51
CA PRO A 255 -22.61 25.03 1.62
C PRO A 255 -23.80 25.83 2.20
N PRO A 256 -23.87 27.14 1.93
CA PRO A 256 -24.94 27.99 2.46
C PRO A 256 -26.34 27.46 2.12
N GLY A 257 -27.21 27.35 3.13
CA GLY A 257 -28.61 26.94 2.96
C GLY A 257 -28.86 25.43 2.77
N LYS A 258 -27.85 24.56 2.95
CA LYS A 258 -27.99 23.10 2.91
C LYS A 258 -27.61 22.49 4.25
N ASN A 259 -28.31 21.44 4.68
CA ASN A 259 -28.00 20.67 5.89
C ASN A 259 -27.67 19.21 5.49
N GLY A 260 -26.67 18.60 6.14
CA GLY A 260 -26.36 17.17 6.00
C GLY A 260 -25.77 16.76 4.65
N THR A 261 -24.89 17.57 4.05
CA THR A 261 -24.34 17.34 2.71
C THR A 261 -23.00 16.60 2.72
N LEU A 262 -22.85 15.67 1.78
CA LEU A 262 -21.57 15.06 1.41
C LEU A 262 -20.71 16.08 0.65
N LEU A 263 -19.44 16.19 0.99
CA LEU A 263 -18.50 17.08 0.30
C LEU A 263 -17.44 16.24 -0.39
N GLN A 264 -17.01 16.68 -1.57
CA GLN A 264 -16.03 15.95 -2.36
C GLN A 264 -14.62 16.10 -1.76
N TYR A 265 -14.34 17.28 -1.21
CA TYR A 265 -13.03 17.60 -0.64
C TYR A 265 -13.16 18.70 0.42
N ALA A 266 -12.28 18.69 1.41
CA ALA A 266 -12.04 19.83 2.29
C ALA A 266 -10.59 19.80 2.80
N SER A 267 -9.95 20.96 2.93
CA SER A 267 -8.64 21.09 3.57
C SER A 267 -8.42 22.50 4.09
N TRP A 268 -7.50 22.64 5.04
CA TRP A 268 -7.05 23.95 5.49
C TRP A 268 -6.24 24.65 4.39
N GLY A 269 -6.23 25.99 4.43
CA GLY A 269 -5.22 26.79 3.73
C GLY A 269 -4.00 27.06 4.62
N PRO A 270 -2.99 27.77 4.11
CA PRO A 270 -1.69 27.91 4.81
C PRO A 270 -1.67 28.87 6.02
N HIS A 271 -2.67 29.75 6.20
CA HIS A 271 -2.68 30.77 7.25
C HIS A 271 -3.96 30.75 8.08
N GLY A 272 -3.81 30.95 9.40
CA GLY A 272 -4.93 31.02 10.34
C GLY A 272 -5.76 29.74 10.35
N SER A 273 -7.08 29.90 10.29
CA SER A 273 -8.08 28.83 10.17
C SER A 273 -8.84 28.92 8.85
N GLN A 274 -8.19 29.36 7.77
CA GLN A 274 -8.86 29.49 6.47
C GLN A 274 -9.06 28.10 5.86
N VAL A 275 -10.20 27.86 5.22
CA VAL A 275 -10.56 26.53 4.73
C VAL A 275 -11.28 26.62 3.39
N ILE A 276 -11.00 25.66 2.51
CA ILE A 276 -11.80 25.42 1.31
C ILE A 276 -12.50 24.07 1.39
N PHE A 277 -13.61 23.98 0.67
CA PHE A 277 -14.26 22.71 0.42
C PHE A 277 -14.94 22.69 -0.94
N ILE A 278 -15.12 21.49 -1.47
CA ILE A 278 -15.65 21.30 -2.82
C ILE A 278 -16.99 20.56 -2.73
N PHE A 279 -18.00 21.15 -3.32
CA PHE A 279 -19.36 20.62 -3.35
C PHE A 279 -19.96 20.80 -4.74
N GLN A 280 -20.48 19.70 -5.31
CA GLN A 280 -21.04 19.68 -6.67
C GLN A 280 -20.08 20.28 -7.71
N ASN A 281 -18.80 19.92 -7.61
CA ASN A 281 -17.71 20.37 -8.48
C ASN A 281 -17.41 21.89 -8.42
N ASP A 282 -17.90 22.59 -7.40
CA ASP A 282 -17.57 23.99 -7.14
C ASP A 282 -16.77 24.18 -5.86
N ILE A 283 -15.88 25.16 -5.88
CA ILE A 283 -15.01 25.53 -4.77
C ILE A 283 -15.74 26.53 -3.89
N TYR A 284 -15.75 26.25 -2.59
CA TYR A 284 -16.22 27.13 -1.53
C TYR A 284 -15.05 27.46 -0.61
N TYR A 285 -15.06 28.66 -0.04
CA TYR A 285 -14.01 29.20 0.82
C TYR A 285 -14.59 29.84 2.07
N GLN A 286 -13.93 29.64 3.21
CA GLN A 286 -14.16 30.38 4.44
C GLN A 286 -12.84 30.99 4.92
N GLN A 287 -12.88 32.30 5.20
CA GLN A 287 -11.72 33.04 5.72
C GLN A 287 -11.28 32.54 7.11
N SER A 288 -12.22 32.07 7.92
CA SER A 288 -11.99 31.40 9.19
C SER A 288 -13.05 30.30 9.35
N ALA A 289 -12.78 29.26 10.15
CA ALA A 289 -13.71 28.16 10.40
C ALA A 289 -15.09 28.63 10.90
N SER A 290 -15.18 29.81 11.53
CA SER A 290 -16.44 30.41 12.00
C SER A 290 -17.13 31.33 10.97
N SER A 291 -16.43 31.69 9.88
CA SER A 291 -16.93 32.60 8.85
C SER A 291 -17.93 31.90 7.91
N PRO A 292 -18.91 32.64 7.35
CA PRO A 292 -19.80 32.06 6.34
C PRO A 292 -19.00 31.65 5.08
N ALA A 293 -19.43 30.57 4.44
CA ALA A 293 -18.81 30.07 3.21
C ALA A 293 -19.16 30.93 1.99
N LEU A 294 -18.14 31.33 1.24
CA LEU A 294 -18.20 32.01 -0.05
C LEU A 294 -18.03 30.99 -1.18
N ARG A 295 -18.96 30.97 -2.14
CA ARG A 295 -18.81 30.16 -3.36
C ARG A 295 -17.88 30.90 -4.34
N LEU A 296 -16.73 30.31 -4.67
CA LEU A 296 -15.73 30.89 -5.56
C LEU A 296 -15.98 30.56 -7.03
N THR A 297 -16.59 29.41 -7.32
CA THR A 297 -16.88 28.97 -8.70
C THR A 297 -18.36 28.63 -8.87
N SER A 298 -18.87 28.83 -10.08
CA SER A 298 -20.25 28.46 -10.46
C SER A 298 -20.33 27.68 -11.77
N SER A 299 -19.18 27.27 -12.31
CA SER A 299 -19.06 26.50 -13.55
C SER A 299 -19.12 24.99 -13.31
N GLY A 300 -19.07 24.54 -12.05
CA GLY A 300 -19.10 23.13 -11.69
C GLY A 300 -20.36 22.45 -12.23
N ASP A 301 -20.16 21.34 -12.93
CA ASP A 301 -21.21 20.46 -13.41
C ASP A 301 -20.91 19.04 -12.92
N PRO A 302 -21.80 18.41 -12.13
CA PRO A 302 -21.55 17.09 -11.52
C PRO A 302 -21.13 15.99 -12.50
N GLU A 303 -21.48 16.11 -13.78
CA GLU A 303 -21.19 15.11 -14.78
C GLU A 303 -19.97 15.41 -15.66
N THR A 304 -19.59 16.69 -15.82
CA THR A 304 -18.69 17.10 -16.90
C THR A 304 -17.60 18.10 -16.50
N VAL A 305 -17.88 19.08 -15.64
CA VAL A 305 -16.92 20.16 -15.32
C VAL A 305 -16.54 20.12 -13.85
N LEU A 306 -15.24 20.00 -13.58
CA LEU A 306 -14.66 19.89 -12.24
C LEU A 306 -13.76 21.09 -11.96
N ASN A 307 -13.95 21.76 -10.81
CA ASN A 307 -13.08 22.84 -10.35
C ASN A 307 -12.32 22.43 -9.09
N GLY A 308 -10.99 22.48 -9.13
CA GLY A 308 -10.12 22.24 -7.96
C GLY A 308 -9.98 20.78 -7.52
N ILE A 309 -10.73 19.85 -8.11
CA ILE A 309 -10.56 18.40 -7.97
C ILE A 309 -10.27 17.75 -9.33
N ALA A 310 -9.48 16.69 -9.30
CA ALA A 310 -9.11 15.94 -10.49
C ALA A 310 -10.27 15.07 -11.00
N ASP A 311 -10.32 14.87 -12.31
CA ASP A 311 -11.01 13.73 -12.91
C ASP A 311 -10.13 12.47 -12.80
N TRP A 312 -10.62 11.32 -13.30
CA TRP A 312 -9.85 10.08 -13.29
C TRP A 312 -8.50 10.22 -14.02
N THR A 313 -8.49 10.92 -15.17
CA THR A 313 -7.27 11.10 -15.98
C THR A 313 -6.19 11.84 -15.21
N TYR A 314 -6.55 12.98 -14.61
CA TYR A 314 -5.58 13.78 -13.87
C TYR A 314 -5.18 13.13 -12.53
N GLN A 315 -6.12 12.48 -11.86
CA GLN A 315 -5.87 11.82 -10.59
C GLN A 315 -4.93 10.63 -10.76
N GLU A 316 -5.18 9.76 -11.74
CA GLU A 316 -4.46 8.49 -11.83
C GLU A 316 -3.19 8.58 -12.69
N GLU A 317 -3.17 9.41 -13.75
CA GLU A 317 -2.15 9.32 -14.80
C GLU A 317 -1.28 10.57 -15.00
N VAL A 318 -1.78 11.75 -14.64
CA VAL A 318 -1.10 13.03 -14.93
C VAL A 318 -0.47 13.65 -13.67
N LEU A 319 -1.26 13.87 -12.61
CA LEU A 319 -0.83 14.57 -11.40
C LEU A 319 -0.71 13.67 -10.17
N HIS A 320 -1.27 12.45 -10.20
CA HIS A 320 -1.24 11.52 -9.07
C HIS A 320 -1.80 12.12 -7.77
N SER A 321 -2.76 13.05 -7.89
CA SER A 321 -3.38 13.79 -6.79
C SER A 321 -4.84 14.07 -7.10
N TYR A 322 -5.70 13.91 -6.10
CA TYR A 322 -7.12 14.28 -6.21
C TYR A 322 -7.34 15.79 -6.11
N ALA A 323 -6.54 16.47 -5.29
CA ALA A 323 -6.57 17.93 -5.19
C ALA A 323 -5.74 18.53 -6.33
N VAL A 324 -6.38 19.41 -7.12
CA VAL A 324 -5.75 20.16 -8.22
C VAL A 324 -5.98 21.66 -8.02
N HIS A 325 -5.74 22.08 -6.79
CA HIS A 325 -5.72 23.47 -6.36
C HIS A 325 -4.51 23.70 -5.45
N TRP A 326 -3.97 24.90 -5.49
CA TRP A 326 -2.74 25.29 -4.83
C TRP A 326 -2.87 26.68 -4.23
N TRP A 327 -2.66 26.78 -2.93
CA TRP A 327 -2.67 28.05 -2.20
C TRP A 327 -1.38 28.84 -2.45
N SER A 328 -1.47 30.16 -2.59
CA SER A 328 -0.28 31.01 -2.54
C SER A 328 0.39 30.89 -1.17
N PRO A 329 1.72 31.09 -1.05
CA PRO A 329 2.43 30.94 0.22
C PRO A 329 1.90 31.84 1.34
N ASP A 330 1.35 33.01 1.00
CA ASP A 330 0.70 33.95 1.94
C ASP A 330 -0.80 33.70 2.14
N GLY A 331 -1.38 32.70 1.47
CA GLY A 331 -2.79 32.35 1.57
C GLY A 331 -3.76 33.36 0.94
N THR A 332 -3.28 34.35 0.19
CA THR A 332 -4.13 35.40 -0.37
C THR A 332 -4.79 35.04 -1.71
N ARG A 333 -4.27 34.01 -2.39
CA ARG A 333 -4.73 33.55 -3.70
C ARG A 333 -4.86 32.03 -3.73
N LEU A 334 -5.75 31.55 -4.59
CA LEU A 334 -5.92 30.13 -4.87
C LEU A 334 -5.82 29.90 -6.38
N ALA A 335 -4.82 29.13 -6.81
CA ALA A 335 -4.75 28.59 -8.16
C ALA A 335 -5.50 27.25 -8.21
N TYR A 336 -6.23 26.96 -9.29
CA TYR A 336 -6.92 25.69 -9.45
C TYR A 336 -7.07 25.31 -10.93
N LEU A 337 -7.20 24.01 -11.19
CA LEU A 337 -7.58 23.51 -12.51
C LEU A 337 -9.10 23.48 -12.65
N SER A 338 -9.60 23.99 -13.79
CA SER A 338 -10.93 23.69 -14.29
C SER A 338 -10.79 22.62 -15.38
N ILE A 339 -11.27 21.41 -15.10
CA ILE A 339 -11.22 20.26 -16.00
C ILE A 339 -12.59 20.07 -16.64
N ASN A 340 -12.64 20.03 -17.97
CA ASN A 340 -13.86 19.86 -18.73
C ASN A 340 -13.83 18.55 -19.55
N ASN A 341 -14.73 17.64 -19.16
CA ASN A 341 -14.92 16.31 -19.72
C ASN A 341 -16.08 16.20 -20.71
N THR A 342 -16.65 17.32 -21.19
CA THR A 342 -17.84 17.31 -22.06
C THR A 342 -17.66 16.44 -23.31
N LEU A 343 -16.46 16.42 -23.90
CA LEU A 343 -16.16 15.64 -25.10
C LEU A 343 -15.55 14.26 -24.81
N VAL A 344 -15.23 13.99 -23.54
CA VAL A 344 -14.53 12.76 -23.16
C VAL A 344 -15.54 11.61 -23.08
N PRO A 345 -15.29 10.48 -23.76
CA PRO A 345 -16.15 9.30 -23.62
C PRO A 345 -16.26 8.84 -22.18
N LYS A 346 -17.47 8.40 -21.79
CA LYS A 346 -17.74 7.89 -20.45
C LYS A 346 -17.62 6.36 -20.42
N MET A 347 -16.84 5.83 -19.47
CA MET A 347 -16.84 4.41 -19.12
C MET A 347 -17.90 4.14 -18.05
N GLU A 348 -18.46 2.93 -18.03
CA GLU A 348 -19.48 2.51 -17.09
C GLU A 348 -18.94 1.40 -16.18
N LEU A 349 -19.05 1.59 -14.86
CA LEU A 349 -18.77 0.57 -13.85
C LEU A 349 -20.10 0.11 -13.25
N THR A 350 -20.38 -1.19 -13.35
CA THR A 350 -21.59 -1.80 -12.81
C THR A 350 -21.29 -2.37 -11.42
N TYR A 351 -22.13 -2.01 -10.45
CA TYR A 351 -22.15 -2.55 -9.10
C TYR A 351 -23.33 -3.51 -8.96
N PHE A 352 -23.02 -4.78 -8.72
CA PHE A 352 -23.95 -5.89 -8.64
C PHE A 352 -24.49 -6.13 -7.23
N LEU A 353 -23.80 -5.68 -6.20
CA LEU A 353 -24.11 -5.93 -4.79
C LEU A 353 -24.80 -4.72 -4.15
N GLY A 354 -25.65 -4.98 -3.14
CA GLY A 354 -26.25 -3.96 -2.28
C GLY A 354 -27.70 -3.56 -2.59
N SER A 355 -28.19 -3.80 -3.81
CA SER A 355 -29.59 -3.52 -4.20
C SER A 355 -30.18 -4.64 -5.07
N ASP A 356 -31.52 -4.75 -5.11
CA ASP A 356 -32.25 -5.74 -5.94
C ASP A 356 -31.95 -5.59 -7.44
N TYR A 357 -31.67 -4.36 -7.87
CA TYR A 357 -31.25 -4.03 -9.23
C TYR A 357 -29.82 -3.48 -9.18
N PRO A 358 -28.88 -4.03 -9.96
CA PRO A 358 -27.54 -3.47 -10.11
C PRO A 358 -27.61 -1.99 -10.51
N THR A 359 -26.67 -1.21 -10.01
CA THR A 359 -26.54 0.21 -10.37
C THR A 359 -25.24 0.42 -11.12
N SER A 360 -25.19 1.45 -11.96
CA SER A 360 -23.98 1.77 -12.71
C SER A 360 -23.52 3.19 -12.43
N ARG A 361 -22.20 3.38 -12.31
CA ARG A 361 -21.58 4.69 -12.27
C ARG A 361 -20.85 4.95 -13.58
N LYS A 362 -21.16 6.10 -14.20
CA LYS A 362 -20.47 6.57 -15.39
C LYS A 362 -19.44 7.62 -15.00
N TYR A 363 -18.28 7.58 -15.64
CA TYR A 363 -17.20 8.55 -15.42
C TYR A 363 -16.40 8.75 -16.71
N ALA A 364 -15.79 9.92 -16.86
CA ALA A 364 -14.96 10.24 -18.02
C ALA A 364 -13.69 9.39 -18.01
N TYR A 365 -13.44 8.65 -19.09
CA TYR A 365 -12.25 7.84 -19.28
C TYR A 365 -11.85 7.86 -20.76
N PRO A 366 -10.79 8.62 -21.12
CA PRO A 366 -10.28 8.62 -22.48
C PRO A 366 -9.45 7.35 -22.72
N LYS A 367 -9.93 6.46 -23.59
CA LYS A 367 -9.09 5.37 -24.15
C LYS A 367 -8.15 5.91 -25.22
N ALA A 368 -7.10 5.15 -25.53
CA ALA A 368 -6.16 5.48 -26.59
C ALA A 368 -6.85 5.99 -27.88
N GLY A 369 -6.44 7.17 -28.33
CA GLY A 369 -6.97 7.83 -29.54
C GLY A 369 -8.29 8.59 -29.36
N GLN A 370 -8.92 8.54 -28.19
CA GLN A 370 -10.16 9.28 -27.90
C GLN A 370 -9.90 10.73 -27.47
N HIS A 371 -10.95 11.54 -27.37
CA HIS A 371 -10.85 12.90 -26.84
C HIS A 371 -10.42 12.90 -25.38
N ILE A 372 -9.42 13.71 -25.04
CA ILE A 372 -8.90 13.89 -23.68
C ILE A 372 -9.58 15.08 -22.99
N PRO A 373 -9.51 15.18 -21.65
CA PRO A 373 -10.07 16.31 -20.91
C PRO A 373 -9.41 17.63 -21.33
N THR A 374 -10.22 18.67 -21.53
CA THR A 374 -9.72 20.03 -21.74
C THR A 374 -9.52 20.72 -20.40
N VAL A 375 -8.43 21.47 -20.22
CA VAL A 375 -8.06 22.04 -18.93
C VAL A 375 -7.66 23.51 -19.01
N LYS A 376 -7.94 24.23 -17.93
CA LYS A 376 -7.55 25.63 -17.73
C LYS A 376 -6.94 25.81 -16.36
N VAL A 377 -5.92 26.67 -16.24
CA VAL A 377 -5.40 27.14 -14.95
C VAL A 377 -6.06 28.47 -14.63
N LEU A 378 -6.78 28.53 -13.51
CA LEU A 378 -7.40 29.76 -13.03
C LEU A 378 -6.82 30.15 -11.67
N VAL A 379 -6.79 31.45 -11.40
CA VAL A 379 -6.37 32.00 -10.11
C VAL A 379 -7.44 32.95 -9.60
N VAL A 380 -7.86 32.76 -8.36
CA VAL A 380 -8.85 33.62 -7.68
C VAL A 380 -8.21 34.31 -6.47
N ASN A 381 -8.53 35.59 -6.30
CA ASN A 381 -8.18 36.33 -5.08
C ASN A 381 -9.15 35.99 -3.94
N LEU A 382 -8.60 35.66 -2.77
CA LEU A 382 -9.39 35.30 -1.59
C LEU A 382 -9.69 36.50 -0.67
N TYR A 383 -8.91 37.58 -0.80
CA TYR A 383 -9.15 38.84 -0.12
C TYR A 383 -9.66 39.92 -1.08
N GLY A 384 -10.67 40.67 -0.65
CA GLY A 384 -11.30 41.72 -1.45
C GLY A 384 -12.25 41.13 -2.52
N PRO A 385 -12.40 41.81 -3.68
CA PRO A 385 -13.20 41.28 -4.78
C PRO A 385 -12.59 39.97 -5.31
N SER A 386 -13.38 38.90 -5.31
CA SER A 386 -13.00 37.59 -5.86
C SER A 386 -12.96 37.61 -7.40
N HIS A 387 -11.98 38.32 -7.95
CA HIS A 387 -11.69 38.29 -9.38
C HIS A 387 -10.94 37.00 -9.70
N THR A 388 -11.49 36.21 -10.61
CA THR A 388 -10.85 35.03 -11.18
C THR A 388 -10.20 35.37 -12.52
N LEU A 389 -8.93 35.03 -12.67
CA LEU A 389 -8.14 35.21 -13.88
C LEU A 389 -7.77 33.84 -14.46
N GLU A 390 -7.86 33.68 -15.78
CA GLU A 390 -7.31 32.53 -16.50
C GLU A 390 -5.86 32.84 -16.89
N LEU A 391 -4.93 31.92 -16.61
CA LEU A 391 -3.55 32.06 -17.03
C LEU A 391 -3.44 31.82 -18.54
N LEU A 392 -2.69 32.69 -19.23
CA LEU A 392 -2.53 32.59 -20.68
C LEU A 392 -1.78 31.31 -21.07
N LEU A 393 -2.32 30.62 -22.06
CA LEU A 393 -1.70 29.44 -22.64
C LEU A 393 -0.47 29.85 -23.48
N PRO A 394 0.68 29.17 -23.36
CA PRO A 394 1.80 29.31 -24.30
C PRO A 394 1.39 29.15 -25.77
N ASP A 395 1.95 29.97 -26.65
CA ASP A 395 1.66 29.97 -28.10
C ASP A 395 1.88 28.59 -28.72
N THR A 396 2.87 27.85 -28.21
CA THR A 396 3.19 26.47 -28.59
C THR A 396 1.97 25.52 -28.52
N PHE A 397 1.02 25.80 -27.63
CA PHE A 397 -0.12 24.93 -27.31
C PHE A 397 -1.49 25.47 -27.76
N GLN A 398 -1.55 26.66 -28.35
CA GLN A 398 -2.82 27.31 -28.74
C GLN A 398 -3.73 26.45 -29.63
N TYR A 399 -3.14 25.58 -30.46
CA TYR A 399 -3.84 24.69 -31.40
C TYR A 399 -3.51 23.20 -31.19
N ARG A 400 -3.01 22.83 -30.00
CA ARG A 400 -2.61 21.46 -29.69
C ARG A 400 -3.30 20.97 -28.43
N GLU A 401 -3.58 19.68 -28.36
CA GLU A 401 -4.01 19.04 -27.12
C GLU A 401 -2.82 18.91 -26.15
N PHE A 402 -3.07 19.16 -24.87
CA PHE A 402 -2.04 19.21 -23.84
C PHE A 402 -2.55 18.76 -22.47
N TYR A 403 -1.60 18.49 -21.59
CA TYR A 403 -1.77 18.23 -20.17
C TYR A 403 -1.02 19.28 -19.34
N ILE A 404 -1.52 19.52 -18.13
CA ILE A 404 -0.79 20.30 -17.12
C ILE A 404 -0.19 19.31 -16.12
N THR A 405 1.13 19.23 -16.07
CA THR A 405 1.85 18.22 -15.27
C THR A 405 2.46 18.78 -14.00
N MET A 406 2.47 20.11 -13.84
CA MET A 406 2.98 20.79 -12.64
C MET A 406 2.38 22.18 -12.54
N VAL A 407 1.96 22.56 -11.34
CA VAL A 407 1.66 23.95 -10.96
C VAL A 407 2.26 24.18 -9.58
N ILE A 408 3.16 25.16 -9.46
CA ILE A 408 3.84 25.48 -8.19
C ILE A 408 3.91 27.00 -8.03
N TRP A 409 3.61 27.51 -6.84
CA TRP A 409 3.86 28.90 -6.50
C TRP A 409 5.35 29.16 -6.28
N VAL A 410 5.90 30.14 -6.98
CA VAL A 410 7.30 30.59 -6.81
C VAL A 410 7.36 31.75 -5.82
N THR A 411 6.35 32.62 -5.85
CA THR A 411 6.18 33.73 -4.90
C THR A 411 4.69 33.87 -4.56
N ASN A 412 4.30 34.89 -3.79
CA ASN A 412 2.89 35.16 -3.51
C ASN A 412 2.07 35.57 -4.74
N THR A 413 2.72 35.99 -5.83
CA THR A 413 2.05 36.49 -7.06
C THR A 413 2.50 35.78 -8.32
N ARG A 414 3.45 34.85 -8.27
CA ARG A 414 3.96 34.16 -9.47
C ARG A 414 3.90 32.65 -9.33
N LEU A 415 3.51 32.01 -10.43
CA LEU A 415 3.33 30.56 -10.57
C LEU A 415 4.25 30.02 -11.66
N ALA A 416 4.79 28.83 -11.47
CA ALA A 416 5.42 28.02 -12.50
C ALA A 416 4.41 26.96 -12.96
N VAL A 417 4.16 26.88 -14.26
CA VAL A 417 3.24 25.90 -14.87
C VAL A 417 3.98 25.09 -15.93
N LYS A 418 3.93 23.77 -15.83
CA LYS A 418 4.52 22.85 -16.81
C LYS A 418 3.43 22.26 -17.70
N TRP A 419 3.51 22.59 -18.97
CA TRP A 419 2.63 22.12 -20.04
C TRP A 419 3.31 20.96 -20.76
N LEU A 420 2.55 19.94 -21.12
CA LEU A 420 3.01 18.76 -21.83
C LEU A 420 2.06 18.49 -23.00
N ASN A 421 2.57 18.31 -24.22
CA ASN A 421 1.69 17.95 -25.34
C ASN A 421 1.07 16.57 -25.15
N ARG A 422 -0.02 16.29 -25.86
CA ARG A 422 -0.69 14.97 -25.83
C ARG A 422 0.25 13.80 -26.13
N SER A 423 1.16 13.95 -27.09
CA SER A 423 2.18 12.94 -27.41
C SER A 423 3.29 12.80 -26.37
N GLN A 424 3.32 13.67 -25.35
CA GLN A 424 4.22 13.64 -24.20
C GLN A 424 5.72 13.68 -24.55
N ASN A 425 6.08 14.29 -25.69
CA ASN A 425 7.46 14.44 -26.15
C ASN A 425 7.94 15.90 -26.14
N LEU A 426 7.06 16.87 -25.84
CA LEU A 426 7.38 18.29 -25.73
C LEU A 426 6.79 18.85 -24.43
N SER A 427 7.65 19.30 -23.53
CA SER A 427 7.25 20.04 -22.34
C SER A 427 7.72 21.48 -22.39
N VAL A 428 6.85 22.42 -22.01
CA VAL A 428 7.19 23.84 -21.86
C VAL A 428 6.92 24.25 -20.43
N LEU A 429 7.89 24.95 -19.83
CA LEU A 429 7.74 25.58 -18.52
C LEU A 429 7.45 27.07 -18.73
N THR A 430 6.36 27.56 -18.15
CA THR A 430 6.00 28.98 -18.18
C THR A 430 5.98 29.56 -16.77
N PHE A 431 6.31 30.84 -16.67
CA PHE A 431 6.11 31.60 -15.44
C PHE A 431 5.01 32.63 -15.63
N CYS A 432 4.02 32.56 -14.75
CA CYS A 432 2.78 33.31 -14.87
C CYS A 432 2.60 34.25 -13.69
N ASP A 433 2.18 35.49 -13.97
CA ASP A 433 1.81 36.46 -12.96
C ASP A 433 0.32 36.33 -12.63
N ALA A 434 0.03 35.94 -11.39
CA ALA A 434 -1.30 35.71 -10.85
C ALA A 434 -2.16 36.99 -10.72
N THR A 435 -1.58 38.18 -10.93
CA THR A 435 -2.31 39.46 -10.89
C THR A 435 -2.78 39.90 -12.28
N THR A 436 -2.09 39.48 -13.33
CA THR A 436 -2.38 39.89 -14.72
C THR A 436 -2.83 38.72 -15.62
N GLY A 437 -2.51 37.47 -15.25
CA GLY A 437 -2.70 36.28 -16.08
C GLY A 437 -1.61 36.08 -17.14
N ALA A 438 -0.67 37.03 -17.28
CA ALA A 438 0.39 36.96 -18.28
C ALA A 438 1.37 35.82 -17.96
N CYS A 439 1.65 34.98 -18.94
CA CYS A 439 2.62 33.89 -18.86
C CYS A 439 3.73 34.10 -19.89
N ILE A 440 4.96 33.82 -19.48
CA ILE A 440 6.15 33.93 -20.35
C ILE A 440 6.75 32.52 -20.47
N GLU A 441 6.91 32.04 -21.71
CA GLU A 441 7.69 30.83 -22.02
C GLU A 441 9.15 31.10 -21.66
N GLY A 442 9.81 30.13 -21.02
CA GLY A 442 11.06 30.35 -20.27
C GLY A 442 12.15 31.22 -20.94
N GLU A 443 12.07 32.54 -20.70
CA GLU A 443 13.18 33.48 -20.50
C GLU A 443 12.80 34.47 -19.38
N THR A 444 13.68 34.51 -18.37
CA THR A 444 13.80 35.33 -17.15
C THR A 444 12.73 36.35 -16.72
N LEU A 445 12.40 36.30 -15.43
CA LEU A 445 12.63 37.37 -14.44
C LEU A 445 12.27 36.80 -13.04
N PHE A 446 13.23 36.57 -12.14
CA PHE A 446 12.92 36.45 -10.70
C PHE A 446 13.75 37.44 -9.92
N SER A 447 13.06 38.22 -9.10
CA SER A 447 13.65 38.86 -7.94
C SER A 447 13.60 37.82 -6.81
N SER A 448 14.74 37.66 -6.14
CA SER A 448 15.04 36.87 -4.93
C SER A 448 15.20 35.35 -4.94
N ASP A 449 14.44 34.52 -5.67
CA ASP A 449 14.45 33.06 -5.41
C ASP A 449 14.69 32.18 -6.65
N ALA A 450 15.67 31.27 -6.57
CA ALA A 450 16.01 30.32 -7.63
C ALA A 450 15.11 29.08 -7.56
N ALA A 451 14.73 28.53 -8.72
CA ALA A 451 13.99 27.28 -8.81
C ALA A 451 14.94 26.10 -9.11
N PHE A 452 14.67 24.95 -8.49
CA PHE A 452 15.45 23.72 -8.63
C PHE A 452 14.55 22.56 -9.04
N PHE A 453 14.93 21.84 -10.08
CA PHE A 453 14.20 20.68 -10.55
C PHE A 453 15.14 19.73 -11.32
N PRO A 454 14.82 18.42 -11.35
CA PRO A 454 15.58 17.47 -12.15
C PRO A 454 15.30 17.69 -13.63
N VAL A 455 16.36 17.75 -14.44
CA VAL A 455 16.29 17.84 -15.91
C VAL A 455 17.16 16.75 -16.55
N PRO A 456 16.82 16.28 -17.76
CA PRO A 456 17.69 15.41 -18.54
C PRO A 456 19.02 16.11 -18.87
N VAL A 457 20.14 15.46 -18.55
CA VAL A 457 21.49 15.93 -18.90
C VAL A 457 22.25 14.79 -19.57
N LYS A 458 22.80 15.07 -20.75
CA LYS A 458 23.59 14.12 -21.53
C LYS A 458 24.94 13.82 -20.87
N GLN A 459 25.21 12.54 -20.62
CA GLN A 459 26.44 12.02 -19.99
C GLN A 459 27.25 11.17 -20.99
N GLY A 460 27.52 11.75 -22.16
CA GLY A 460 28.28 11.08 -23.23
C GLY A 460 27.54 9.87 -23.82
N ALA A 461 28.24 8.73 -23.92
CA ALA A 461 27.70 7.49 -24.50
C ALA A 461 26.73 6.75 -23.56
N SER A 462 26.72 7.08 -22.27
CA SER A 462 25.81 6.47 -21.29
C SER A 462 24.37 6.99 -21.39
N GLY A 463 24.10 7.94 -22.29
CA GLY A 463 22.78 8.51 -22.51
C GLY A 463 22.52 9.73 -21.62
N GLU A 464 21.25 9.95 -21.30
CA GLU A 464 20.78 11.08 -20.49
C GLU A 464 20.33 10.61 -19.11
N PHE A 465 20.65 11.39 -18.09
CA PHE A 465 20.26 11.14 -16.70
C PHE A 465 19.62 12.38 -16.11
N LEU A 466 18.73 12.20 -15.15
CA LEU A 466 18.07 13.30 -14.45
C LEU A 466 19.04 13.92 -13.45
N HIS A 467 19.31 15.22 -13.59
CA HIS A 467 20.24 15.97 -12.73
C HIS A 467 19.63 17.29 -12.27
N VAL A 468 20.06 17.80 -11.11
CA VAL A 468 19.55 19.06 -10.58
C VAL A 468 20.01 20.21 -11.47
N ALA A 469 19.06 20.97 -12.01
CA ALA A 469 19.33 22.25 -12.63
C ALA A 469 18.86 23.40 -11.75
N MET A 470 19.62 24.49 -11.83
CA MET A 470 19.30 25.78 -11.23
C MET A 470 18.96 26.76 -12.35
N LEU A 471 17.81 27.42 -12.24
CA LEU A 471 17.47 28.56 -13.07
C LEU A 471 17.86 29.85 -12.33
N SER A 472 18.86 30.57 -12.85
CA SER A 472 19.37 31.82 -12.26
C SER A 472 18.91 33.06 -13.03
N THR A 473 18.94 34.22 -12.38
CA THR A 473 18.22 35.45 -12.74
C THR A 473 19.12 36.61 -13.14
N GLN A 474 20.42 36.40 -13.40
CA GLN A 474 21.32 37.50 -13.70
C GLN A 474 21.11 38.06 -15.12
N ILE A 475 20.40 39.19 -15.18
CA ILE A 475 20.20 40.04 -16.35
C ILE A 475 21.51 40.79 -16.63
N SER A 476 22.32 40.32 -17.57
CA SER A 476 23.30 41.17 -18.26
C SER A 476 23.64 40.74 -19.69
N SER A 477 23.14 39.61 -20.16
CA SER A 477 23.17 39.22 -21.59
C SER A 477 21.87 38.51 -21.93
N MET A 478 21.44 38.55 -23.20
CA MET A 478 20.29 37.83 -23.74
C MET A 478 20.47 36.30 -23.75
N GLU A 479 21.12 35.74 -22.74
CA GLU A 479 21.35 34.31 -22.57
C GLU A 479 21.00 33.91 -21.15
N THR A 480 19.84 33.26 -21.01
CA THR A 480 19.41 32.63 -19.76
C THR A 480 20.34 31.46 -19.45
N SER A 481 21.16 31.51 -18.39
CA SER A 481 22.05 30.41 -18.05
C SER A 481 21.34 29.35 -17.18
N LEU A 482 20.79 28.31 -17.81
CA LEU A 482 20.45 27.07 -17.10
C LEU A 482 21.76 26.46 -16.56
N ARG A 483 21.92 26.42 -15.23
CA ARG A 483 23.13 25.87 -14.62
C ARG A 483 22.86 24.49 -14.06
N ILE A 484 23.51 23.48 -14.63
CA ILE A 484 23.47 22.11 -14.11
C ILE A 484 24.37 22.04 -12.86
N LEU A 485 23.82 21.53 -11.75
CA LEU A 485 24.51 21.42 -10.47
C LEU A 485 25.11 20.03 -10.23
N THR A 486 24.53 18.99 -10.84
CA THR A 486 24.96 17.60 -10.66
C THR A 486 25.20 16.92 -12.01
N SER A 487 26.07 15.91 -12.02
CA SER A 487 26.37 15.13 -13.21
C SER A 487 26.90 13.75 -12.85
N GLY A 488 26.63 12.77 -13.70
CA GLY A 488 27.10 11.39 -13.56
C GLY A 488 26.10 10.38 -14.10
N ASN A 489 26.51 9.12 -14.16
CA ASN A 489 25.69 8.01 -14.67
C ASN A 489 24.74 7.47 -13.59
N TRP A 490 23.92 8.36 -13.04
CA TRP A 490 22.93 8.10 -11.99
C TRP A 490 21.85 9.18 -12.03
N ASP A 491 20.68 8.90 -11.47
CA ASP A 491 19.53 9.78 -11.53
C ASP A 491 19.26 10.48 -10.19
N VAL A 492 18.93 11.77 -10.26
CA VAL A 492 18.23 12.50 -9.20
C VAL A 492 16.75 12.13 -9.28
N THR A 493 16.23 11.53 -8.22
CA THR A 493 14.84 11.05 -8.17
C THR A 493 13.87 12.12 -7.66
N LYS A 494 14.31 12.98 -6.74
CA LYS A 494 13.49 14.03 -6.12
C LYS A 494 14.37 15.15 -5.57
N VAL A 495 14.04 16.41 -5.88
CA VAL A 495 14.57 17.56 -5.12
C VAL A 495 13.69 17.73 -3.88
N VAL A 496 14.31 17.76 -2.71
CA VAL A 496 13.60 17.73 -1.42
C VAL A 496 13.47 19.13 -0.84
N ALA A 497 14.57 19.90 -0.80
CA ALA A 497 14.58 21.22 -0.19
C ALA A 497 15.71 22.09 -0.75
N TYR A 498 15.58 23.40 -0.59
CA TYR A 498 16.65 24.38 -0.81
C TYR A 498 16.77 25.25 0.44
N ASN A 499 17.97 25.33 0.99
CA ASN A 499 18.27 26.23 2.09
C ASN A 499 18.97 27.50 1.52
N PRO A 500 18.32 28.68 1.61
CA PRO A 500 18.85 29.91 1.04
C PRO A 500 20.02 30.49 1.85
N GLU A 501 20.11 30.23 3.15
CA GLU A 501 21.16 30.77 4.02
C GLU A 501 22.52 30.16 3.69
N ASN A 502 22.56 28.83 3.55
CA ASN A 502 23.77 28.09 3.22
C ASN A 502 23.91 27.80 1.71
N LYS A 503 22.96 28.27 0.89
CA LYS A 503 22.92 28.09 -0.57
C LYS A 503 23.06 26.63 -1.00
N THR A 504 22.42 25.71 -0.27
CA THR A 504 22.53 24.26 -0.48
C THR A 504 21.20 23.66 -0.93
N VAL A 505 21.23 22.80 -1.94
CA VAL A 505 20.08 22.02 -2.40
C VAL A 505 20.19 20.59 -1.89
N TYR A 506 19.10 20.06 -1.37
CA TYR A 506 18.98 18.68 -0.90
C TYR A 506 18.12 17.87 -1.86
N PHE A 507 18.57 16.66 -2.22
CA PHE A 507 17.91 15.81 -3.20
C PHE A 507 18.16 14.33 -2.92
N LEU A 508 17.25 13.47 -3.39
CA LEU A 508 17.40 12.03 -3.40
C LEU A 508 18.04 11.58 -4.71
N SER A 509 18.99 10.65 -4.66
CA SER A 509 19.64 10.12 -5.87
C SER A 509 19.98 8.63 -5.79
N THR A 510 20.28 8.07 -6.96
CA THR A 510 20.86 6.74 -7.13
C THR A 510 22.38 6.74 -7.31
N GLU A 511 23.08 7.80 -6.86
CA GLU A 511 24.53 7.99 -7.06
C GLU A 511 25.39 6.85 -6.48
N ASP A 512 24.94 6.20 -5.40
CA ASP A 512 25.60 5.00 -4.85
C ASP A 512 25.40 3.80 -5.80
N ILE A 513 24.17 3.28 -5.88
CA ILE A 513 23.78 2.17 -6.75
C ILE A 513 22.29 2.37 -7.15
N PRO A 514 21.86 2.00 -8.37
CA PRO A 514 20.47 2.15 -8.83
C PRO A 514 19.37 1.62 -7.91
N ARG A 515 19.65 0.59 -7.12
CA ARG A 515 18.67 -0.02 -6.20
C ARG A 515 18.53 0.71 -4.85
N ARG A 516 19.45 1.63 -4.53
CA ARG A 516 19.53 2.41 -3.29
C ARG A 516 19.15 3.86 -3.50
N ARG A 517 18.62 4.49 -2.46
CA ARG A 517 18.23 5.91 -2.43
C ARG A 517 18.87 6.55 -1.22
N HIS A 518 19.68 7.56 -1.44
CA HIS A 518 20.28 8.35 -0.38
C HIS A 518 19.92 9.83 -0.52
N LEU A 519 19.92 10.53 0.61
CA LEU A 519 19.79 11.98 0.67
C LEU A 519 21.17 12.59 0.45
N TYR A 520 21.27 13.46 -0.54
CA TYR A 520 22.47 14.21 -0.89
C TYR A 520 22.23 15.70 -0.75
N SER A 521 23.32 16.44 -0.61
CA SER A 521 23.34 17.89 -0.65
C SER A 521 24.36 18.38 -1.68
N VAL A 522 24.05 19.47 -2.39
CA VAL A 522 24.98 20.16 -3.30
C VAL A 522 24.94 21.67 -3.07
N GLU A 523 26.12 22.29 -2.99
CA GLU A 523 26.24 23.75 -2.94
C GLU A 523 25.90 24.35 -4.31
N THR A 524 25.10 25.42 -4.33
CA THR A 524 24.70 26.11 -5.57
C THR A 524 25.76 27.07 -6.10
N SER A 525 26.69 27.50 -5.24
CA SER A 525 27.82 28.36 -5.58
C SER A 525 29.14 27.65 -5.26
N GLY A 526 30.24 28.05 -5.89
CA GLY A 526 31.54 27.43 -5.65
C GLY A 526 31.79 26.17 -6.47
N THR A 527 32.45 25.17 -5.87
CA THR A 527 32.97 23.97 -6.55
C THR A 527 31.91 22.90 -6.85
N LEU A 528 30.64 23.13 -6.48
CA LEU A 528 29.52 22.18 -6.64
C LEU A 528 29.81 20.83 -5.96
N ASN A 529 30.40 20.88 -4.76
CA ASN A 529 30.69 19.68 -3.99
C ASN A 529 29.38 19.01 -3.56
N ARG A 530 29.27 17.71 -3.83
CA ARG A 530 28.17 16.87 -3.37
C ARG A 530 28.59 16.12 -2.12
N THR A 531 27.70 16.06 -1.14
CA THR A 531 27.90 15.29 0.08
C THR A 531 26.72 14.34 0.26
N CYS A 532 27.00 13.06 0.56
CA CYS A 532 25.94 12.15 0.96
C CYS A 532 25.58 12.40 2.43
N VAL A 533 24.36 12.87 2.67
CA VAL A 533 23.87 13.16 4.02
C VAL A 533 23.49 11.87 4.73
N SER A 534 22.83 10.91 4.05
CA SER A 534 22.26 9.73 4.72
C SER A 534 23.10 8.45 4.69
N CYS A 535 24.20 8.39 3.94
CA CYS A 535 24.96 7.15 3.70
C CYS A 535 25.41 6.44 4.98
N ASP A 536 25.87 7.20 5.97
CA ASP A 536 26.44 6.68 7.23
C ASP A 536 25.67 7.15 8.47
N LEU A 537 24.40 7.56 8.33
CA LEU A 537 23.61 8.04 9.48
C LEU A 537 23.05 6.91 10.31
N ILE A 538 22.44 5.92 9.65
CA ILE A 538 21.72 4.84 10.31
C ILE A 538 22.16 3.52 9.69
N PRO A 539 22.65 2.57 10.49
CA PRO A 539 23.04 1.25 10.00
C PRO A 539 21.88 0.56 9.27
N ASP A 540 22.19 -0.19 8.22
CA ASP A 540 21.22 -0.94 7.39
C ASP A 540 20.11 -0.06 6.79
N CYS A 541 20.42 1.21 6.50
CA CYS A 541 19.51 2.18 5.91
C CYS A 541 20.03 2.73 4.57
N HIS A 542 19.68 2.06 3.47
CA HIS A 542 20.13 2.39 2.11
C HIS A 542 19.02 2.80 1.14
N PHE A 543 17.79 2.82 1.61
CA PHE A 543 16.66 3.34 0.86
C PHE A 543 15.91 4.34 1.72
N VAL A 544 16.06 5.63 1.41
CA VAL A 544 15.50 6.71 2.23
C VAL A 544 14.55 7.62 1.45
N ASP A 545 13.68 8.28 2.20
CA ASP A 545 12.97 9.49 1.79
C ASP A 545 13.18 10.57 2.86
N ALA A 546 12.95 11.83 2.52
CA ALA A 546 13.20 12.93 3.44
C ALA A 546 12.20 14.07 3.25
N GLU A 547 11.96 14.80 4.34
CA GLU A 547 11.11 15.98 4.38
C GLU A 547 11.73 17.03 5.30
N PHE A 548 11.96 18.24 4.80
CA PHE A 548 12.56 19.32 5.58
C PHE A 548 11.50 20.16 6.29
N SER A 549 11.87 20.64 7.47
CA SER A 549 11.17 21.73 8.15
C SER A 549 11.11 22.99 7.26
N PRO A 550 10.12 23.89 7.44
CA PRO A 550 9.96 25.07 6.59
C PRO A 550 11.21 25.97 6.48
N GLY A 551 11.99 26.11 7.57
CA GLY A 551 13.26 26.86 7.58
C GLY A 551 14.48 26.00 7.22
N SER A 552 14.29 24.71 6.93
CA SER A 552 15.35 23.74 6.66
C SER A 552 16.36 23.54 7.80
N SER A 553 16.00 23.87 9.04
CA SER A 553 16.85 23.66 10.24
C SER A 553 16.93 22.19 10.66
N TYR A 554 15.84 21.45 10.43
CA TYR A 554 15.69 20.03 10.67
C TYR A 554 15.13 19.31 9.44
N PHE A 555 15.32 18.00 9.39
CA PHE A 555 14.66 17.13 8.41
C PHE A 555 14.20 15.83 9.06
N ILE A 556 13.05 15.32 8.61
CA ILE A 556 12.60 13.96 8.88
C ILE A 556 13.28 13.06 7.86
N LEU A 557 13.91 11.98 8.34
CA LEU A 557 14.44 10.90 7.52
C LEU A 557 13.54 9.68 7.68
N TYR A 558 12.97 9.22 6.58
CA TYR A 558 12.23 7.97 6.51
C TYR A 558 13.17 6.89 5.98
N CYS A 559 13.70 6.06 6.87
CA CYS A 559 14.40 4.85 6.44
C CYS A 559 13.38 3.81 6.01
N LYS A 560 13.40 3.44 4.73
CA LYS A 560 12.48 2.46 4.16
C LYS A 560 13.13 1.10 3.91
N GLY A 561 14.45 0.94 4.10
CA GLY A 561 15.12 -0.35 3.97
C GLY A 561 16.64 -0.24 3.80
N PRO A 562 17.36 -1.38 3.70
CA PRO A 562 16.83 -2.75 3.69
C PRO A 562 16.42 -3.30 5.07
N GLY A 563 16.88 -2.69 6.17
CA GLY A 563 16.42 -3.04 7.51
C GLY A 563 14.94 -2.72 7.77
N VAL A 564 14.46 -3.06 8.97
CA VAL A 564 13.08 -2.70 9.39
C VAL A 564 12.92 -1.18 9.33
N PRO A 565 11.87 -0.65 8.65
CA PRO A 565 11.69 0.78 8.49
C PRO A 565 11.64 1.53 9.83
N LEU A 566 12.23 2.71 9.84
CA LEU A 566 12.29 3.61 10.99
C LEU A 566 12.18 5.05 10.53
N VAL A 567 11.68 5.92 11.40
CA VAL A 567 11.52 7.35 11.14
C VAL A 567 12.25 8.13 12.21
N SER A 568 13.09 9.07 11.79
CA SER A 568 13.91 9.90 12.68
C SER A 568 13.90 11.37 12.25
N VAL A 569 14.18 12.27 13.19
CA VAL A 569 14.33 13.72 12.93
C VAL A 569 15.76 14.11 13.24
N HIS A 570 16.42 14.72 12.27
CA HIS A 570 17.83 15.10 12.32
C HIS A 570 17.98 16.62 12.26
N GLN A 571 19.00 17.15 12.92
CA GLN A 571 19.41 18.54 12.71
C GLN A 571 20.19 18.68 11.41
N THR A 572 19.84 19.65 10.56
CA THR A 572 20.46 19.80 9.24
C THR A 572 21.96 20.11 9.30
N GLN A 573 22.40 20.94 10.25
CA GLN A 573 23.81 21.32 10.43
C GLN A 573 24.67 20.20 11.05
N ASN A 574 24.05 19.34 11.85
CA ASN A 574 24.71 18.18 12.46
C ASN A 574 23.78 16.95 12.37
N PRO A 575 23.73 16.28 11.21
CA PRO A 575 22.81 15.16 10.98
C PRO A 575 22.97 13.99 11.95
N GLN A 576 24.09 13.88 12.67
CA GLN A 576 24.31 12.86 13.69
C GLN A 576 23.56 13.13 15.00
N ASP A 577 23.08 14.36 15.22
CA ASP A 577 22.16 14.68 16.32
C ASP A 577 20.71 14.45 15.85
N PHE A 578 20.09 13.38 16.35
CA PHE A 578 18.75 12.99 15.94
C PHE A 578 17.93 12.36 17.05
N ILE A 579 16.62 12.36 16.84
CA ILE A 579 15.64 11.63 17.65
C ILE A 579 14.93 10.61 16.77
N ILE A 580 14.64 9.44 17.33
CA ILE A 580 13.84 8.41 16.67
C ILE A 580 12.38 8.64 17.04
N LEU A 581 11.51 8.76 16.03
CA LEU A 581 10.06 8.93 16.21
C LEU A 581 9.33 7.59 16.15
N GLU A 582 9.76 6.68 15.27
CA GLU A 582 9.19 5.34 15.12
C GLU A 582 10.31 4.36 14.75
N GLU A 583 10.35 3.20 15.38
CA GLU A 583 11.38 2.17 15.16
C GLU A 583 10.80 0.77 14.96
N ASN A 584 9.47 0.65 14.91
CA ASN A 584 8.75 -0.58 14.61
C ASN A 584 9.18 -1.76 15.52
N LYS A 585 9.32 -1.50 16.84
CA LYS A 585 9.77 -2.48 17.87
C LYS A 585 9.08 -3.84 17.74
N ILE A 586 7.76 -3.83 17.60
CA ILE A 586 6.93 -5.04 17.57
C ILE A 586 7.25 -5.89 16.33
N LEU A 587 7.33 -5.24 15.17
CA LEU A 587 7.72 -5.87 13.91
C LEU A 587 9.14 -6.43 14.00
N LYS A 588 10.10 -5.65 14.50
CA LYS A 588 11.49 -6.09 14.67
C LYS A 588 11.60 -7.34 15.56
N ALA A 589 10.84 -7.39 16.66
CA ALA A 589 10.78 -8.55 17.53
C ALA A 589 10.12 -9.77 16.86
N PHE A 590 9.06 -9.57 16.08
CA PHE A 590 8.41 -10.62 15.30
C PHE A 590 9.38 -11.22 14.27
N LEU A 591 10.05 -10.37 13.50
CA LEU A 591 11.02 -10.77 12.48
C LEU A 591 12.20 -11.56 13.08
N SER A 592 12.69 -11.16 14.26
CA SER A 592 13.79 -11.91 14.92
C SER A 592 13.45 -13.36 15.28
N LYS A 593 12.16 -13.68 15.46
CA LYS A 593 11.66 -15.00 15.89
C LYS A 593 11.21 -15.90 14.73
N ASN A 594 10.99 -15.31 13.55
CA ASN A 594 10.47 -16.02 12.39
C ASN A 594 11.54 -16.22 11.33
N ASP A 595 11.30 -17.21 10.47
CA ASP A 595 12.14 -17.52 9.33
C ASP A 595 11.81 -16.59 8.17
N ILE A 596 12.62 -15.55 8.01
CA ILE A 596 12.45 -14.51 6.98
C ILE A 596 13.24 -14.91 5.75
N PRO A 597 12.66 -14.79 4.54
CA PRO A 597 13.38 -14.98 3.30
C PRO A 597 14.66 -14.15 3.18
N GLU A 598 15.70 -14.76 2.62
CA GLU A 598 16.94 -14.08 2.27
C GLU A 598 16.79 -13.38 0.91
N THR A 599 17.36 -12.18 0.76
CA THR A 599 17.38 -11.46 -0.52
C THR A 599 18.79 -11.38 -1.08
N VAL A 600 18.98 -11.91 -2.29
CA VAL A 600 20.25 -11.90 -3.02
C VAL A 600 20.12 -11.05 -4.27
N PHE A 601 21.04 -10.12 -4.46
CA PHE A 601 21.13 -9.27 -5.65
C PHE A 601 22.21 -9.78 -6.61
N LYS A 602 21.87 -9.89 -7.89
CA LYS A 602 22.79 -10.24 -8.98
C LYS A 602 22.64 -9.25 -10.13
N LYS A 603 23.57 -9.30 -11.08
CA LYS A 603 23.48 -8.62 -12.37
C LYS A 603 23.59 -9.67 -13.47
N ILE A 604 22.76 -9.54 -14.50
CA ILE A 604 22.80 -10.41 -15.69
C ILE A 604 23.08 -9.52 -16.90
N ASN A 605 24.10 -9.85 -17.68
CA ASN A 605 24.40 -9.14 -18.91
C ASN A 605 23.59 -9.74 -20.08
N ILE A 606 22.74 -8.94 -20.71
CA ILE A 606 21.92 -9.32 -21.87
C ILE A 606 22.07 -8.25 -22.94
N GLU A 607 22.54 -8.65 -24.13
CA GLU A 607 22.72 -7.75 -25.28
C GLU A 607 23.52 -6.46 -24.94
N GLY A 608 24.45 -6.54 -23.99
CA GLY A 608 25.26 -5.39 -23.54
C GLY A 608 24.63 -4.56 -22.42
N TYR A 609 23.43 -4.89 -21.94
CA TYR A 609 22.79 -4.26 -20.77
C TYR A 609 23.01 -5.11 -19.51
N ASP A 610 23.43 -4.46 -18.42
CA ASP A 610 23.55 -5.09 -17.11
C ASP A 610 22.22 -4.98 -16.34
N LEU A 611 21.39 -6.02 -16.44
CA LEU A 611 20.07 -6.05 -15.81
C LEU A 611 20.16 -6.46 -14.33
N PRO A 612 19.67 -5.65 -13.39
CA PRO A 612 19.56 -6.03 -11.98
C PRO A 612 18.58 -7.19 -11.78
N LEU A 613 18.98 -8.19 -10.99
CA LEU A 613 18.16 -9.32 -10.57
C LEU A 613 18.09 -9.35 -9.03
N ARG A 614 16.88 -9.47 -8.49
CA ARG A 614 16.62 -9.75 -7.07
C ARG A 614 16.01 -11.13 -6.92
N LEU A 615 16.69 -12.00 -6.18
CA LEU A 615 16.18 -13.31 -5.77
C LEU A 615 15.78 -13.25 -4.30
N THR A 616 14.53 -13.60 -4.02
CA THR A 616 14.05 -13.81 -2.65
C THR A 616 13.95 -15.31 -2.43
N LEU A 617 14.78 -15.82 -1.51
CA LEU A 617 15.09 -17.22 -1.31
C LEU A 617 14.60 -17.68 0.07
N PRO A 618 14.08 -18.90 0.20
CA PRO A 618 13.83 -19.47 1.51
C PRO A 618 15.13 -19.69 2.28
N SER A 619 15.06 -19.73 3.61
CA SER A 619 16.21 -20.13 4.41
C SER A 619 16.62 -21.58 4.10
N ASN A 620 17.92 -21.85 4.06
CA ASN A 620 18.50 -23.16 3.73
C ASN A 620 18.21 -23.65 2.30
N TYR A 621 18.00 -22.74 1.35
CA TYR A 621 17.72 -23.06 -0.07
C TYR A 621 18.79 -23.92 -0.76
N GLU A 622 20.04 -23.90 -0.28
CA GLU A 622 21.17 -24.60 -0.90
C GLU A 622 21.02 -26.12 -0.95
N ASN A 623 20.17 -26.70 -0.10
CA ASN A 623 20.02 -28.15 0.06
C ASN A 623 18.94 -28.79 -0.82
N ALA A 624 18.23 -28.02 -1.65
CA ALA A 624 17.11 -28.52 -2.45
C ALA A 624 16.97 -27.80 -3.80
N GLU A 625 16.43 -28.52 -4.80
CA GLU A 625 15.89 -27.88 -6.00
C GLU A 625 14.49 -27.35 -5.70
N LEU A 626 14.33 -26.03 -5.80
CA LEU A 626 13.12 -25.32 -5.42
C LEU A 626 12.37 -24.78 -6.64
N PRO A 627 11.04 -24.69 -6.58
CA PRO A 627 10.26 -24.04 -7.62
C PRO A 627 10.54 -22.53 -7.63
N LEU A 628 10.43 -21.90 -8.79
CA LEU A 628 10.69 -20.48 -8.98
C LEU A 628 9.50 -19.79 -9.64
N VAL A 629 9.17 -18.57 -9.21
CA VAL A 629 8.20 -17.70 -9.87
C VAL A 629 8.90 -16.44 -10.34
N LEU A 630 8.83 -16.18 -11.66
CA LEU A 630 9.23 -14.89 -12.23
C LEU A 630 8.13 -13.86 -11.93
N TRP A 631 8.49 -12.78 -11.25
CA TRP A 631 7.58 -11.74 -10.80
C TRP A 631 7.73 -10.48 -11.64
N LEU A 632 6.68 -10.13 -12.38
CA LEU A 632 6.73 -9.07 -13.40
C LEU A 632 6.25 -7.71 -12.85
N PRO A 633 6.72 -6.60 -13.43
CA PRO A 633 6.40 -5.25 -12.94
C PRO A 633 4.94 -4.89 -13.23
N GLU A 634 4.27 -4.26 -12.26
CA GLU A 634 2.84 -3.88 -12.41
C GLU A 634 2.60 -2.73 -13.39
N LEU A 635 3.63 -1.90 -13.67
CA LEU A 635 3.56 -0.74 -14.54
C LEU A 635 4.80 -0.65 -15.47
N PRO A 636 4.66 -0.12 -16.69
CA PRO A 636 5.82 0.25 -17.51
C PRO A 636 6.67 1.31 -16.81
N GLY A 637 7.99 1.23 -16.90
CA GLY A 637 8.88 2.16 -16.18
C GLY A 637 9.15 1.78 -14.72
N TYR A 638 8.46 0.77 -14.17
CA TYR A 638 8.62 0.42 -12.77
C TYR A 638 9.99 -0.20 -12.48
N GLN A 639 10.51 0.05 -11.29
CA GLN A 639 11.76 -0.54 -10.80
C GLN A 639 11.45 -1.48 -9.64
N GLN A 640 11.63 -2.79 -9.86
CA GLN A 640 11.35 -3.85 -8.90
C GLN A 640 12.57 -4.23 -8.06
N VAL A 641 13.79 -3.99 -8.55
CA VAL A 641 15.03 -4.35 -7.86
C VAL A 641 15.49 -3.15 -7.03
N THR A 642 14.98 -3.09 -5.80
CA THR A 642 15.32 -2.08 -4.79
C THR A 642 15.80 -2.73 -3.49
N GLU A 643 16.48 -1.96 -2.66
CA GLU A 643 16.77 -2.31 -1.25
C GLU A 643 15.69 -1.77 -0.28
N GLU A 644 14.49 -1.48 -0.80
CA GLU A 644 13.34 -1.12 0.05
C GLU A 644 12.87 -2.36 0.82
N PHE A 645 12.57 -2.19 2.10
CA PHE A 645 12.03 -3.25 2.94
C PHE A 645 10.65 -3.65 2.46
N PHE A 646 10.43 -4.95 2.36
CA PHE A 646 9.16 -5.51 1.94
C PHE A 646 8.77 -6.70 2.81
N LEU A 647 7.54 -6.70 3.29
CA LEU A 647 6.91 -7.82 3.99
C LEU A 647 5.45 -7.91 3.53
N GLY A 648 5.15 -8.93 2.74
CA GLY A 648 3.84 -9.15 2.13
C GLY A 648 3.58 -10.63 1.88
N TRP A 649 2.46 -10.95 1.24
CA TRP A 649 2.03 -12.34 0.98
C TRP A 649 3.10 -13.16 0.22
N GLU A 650 3.91 -12.49 -0.61
CA GLU A 650 5.08 -13.00 -1.30
C GLU A 650 6.13 -13.59 -0.33
N SER A 651 6.31 -12.93 0.82
CA SER A 651 7.24 -13.39 1.86
C SER A 651 6.73 -14.69 2.49
N ALA A 652 5.41 -14.83 2.66
CA ALA A 652 4.80 -16.08 3.13
C ALA A 652 4.89 -17.19 2.09
N LEU A 653 4.77 -16.89 0.78
CA LEU A 653 5.01 -17.88 -0.28
C LEU A 653 6.44 -18.45 -0.18
N VAL A 654 7.43 -17.57 0.00
CA VAL A 654 8.83 -18.00 0.05
C VAL A 654 9.10 -18.80 1.32
N SER A 655 8.68 -18.29 2.48
CA SER A 655 8.93 -18.92 3.78
C SER A 655 8.15 -20.24 3.93
N SER A 656 6.83 -20.22 3.79
CA SER A 656 5.98 -21.40 4.05
C SER A 656 5.99 -22.44 2.92
N LEU A 657 6.07 -22.02 1.66
CA LEU A 657 5.97 -22.93 0.50
C LEU A 657 7.32 -23.20 -0.18
N GLN A 658 8.40 -22.61 0.32
CA GLN A 658 9.74 -22.81 -0.21
C GLN A 658 9.84 -22.48 -1.72
N ILE A 659 9.18 -21.40 -2.14
CA ILE A 659 9.16 -20.92 -3.53
C ILE A 659 10.15 -19.76 -3.68
N ILE A 660 11.00 -19.80 -4.70
CA ILE A 660 11.91 -18.70 -5.04
C ILE A 660 11.14 -17.64 -5.83
N LEU A 661 11.31 -16.36 -5.48
CA LEU A 661 10.81 -15.25 -6.29
C LEU A 661 11.96 -14.53 -6.99
N ALA A 662 11.82 -14.32 -8.29
CA ALA A 662 12.80 -13.60 -9.11
C ALA A 662 12.16 -12.32 -9.68
N HIS A 663 12.79 -11.17 -9.40
CA HIS A 663 12.41 -9.87 -9.96
C HIS A 663 13.58 -9.34 -10.80
N VAL A 664 13.29 -8.83 -12.00
CA VAL A 664 14.32 -8.29 -12.88
C VAL A 664 13.91 -6.94 -13.43
N ASP A 665 14.82 -5.99 -13.35
CA ASP A 665 14.68 -4.70 -14.03
C ASP A 665 15.32 -4.79 -15.41
N GLY A 666 14.46 -4.94 -16.43
CA GLY A 666 14.85 -4.97 -17.83
C GLY A 666 15.03 -3.59 -18.45
N ARG A 667 15.22 -3.58 -19.77
CA ARG A 667 15.06 -2.37 -20.58
C ARG A 667 13.65 -1.82 -20.39
N GLY A 668 13.54 -0.51 -20.23
CA GLY A 668 12.31 0.18 -19.87
C GLY A 668 12.16 0.50 -18.37
N SER A 669 13.01 -0.02 -17.48
CA SER A 669 12.96 0.33 -16.04
C SER A 669 13.57 1.71 -15.75
N ARG A 670 13.04 2.43 -14.75
CA ARG A 670 13.53 3.76 -14.31
C ARG A 670 14.80 3.70 -13.43
N ASN A 671 15.35 4.88 -13.15
CA ASN A 671 16.48 5.14 -12.23
C ASN A 671 17.83 4.56 -12.66
N GLN A 672 18.00 4.33 -13.97
CA GLN A 672 19.21 3.86 -14.63
C GLN A 672 19.46 4.64 -15.94
N GLY A 673 18.99 5.90 -15.99
CA GLY A 673 19.07 6.76 -17.15
C GLY A 673 17.87 6.62 -18.11
N LEU A 674 17.63 7.69 -18.87
CA LEU A 674 16.54 7.78 -19.84
C LEU A 674 16.76 6.91 -21.08
N HIS A 675 18.01 6.59 -21.41
CA HIS A 675 18.32 5.68 -22.50
C HIS A 675 17.72 4.29 -22.25
N LEU A 676 17.93 3.72 -21.06
CA LEU A 676 17.33 2.42 -20.69
C LEU A 676 15.80 2.51 -20.65
N LEU A 677 15.26 3.60 -20.08
CA LEU A 677 13.82 3.84 -19.97
C LEU A 677 13.11 3.89 -21.34
N HIS A 678 13.72 4.54 -22.33
CA HIS A 678 13.11 4.76 -23.65
C HIS A 678 13.33 3.62 -24.64
N GLU A 679 14.06 2.55 -24.28
CA GLU A 679 14.19 1.37 -25.15
C GLU A 679 12.84 0.74 -25.52
N THR A 680 11.83 0.86 -24.64
CA THR A 680 10.49 0.32 -24.85
C THR A 680 9.59 1.21 -25.71
N ASP A 681 10.08 2.39 -26.12
CA ASP A 681 9.32 3.33 -26.95
C ASP A 681 8.90 2.69 -28.28
N HIS A 682 7.61 2.82 -28.59
CA HIS A 682 6.89 2.16 -29.69
C HIS A 682 6.99 0.63 -29.74
N ARG A 683 7.59 -0.02 -28.72
CA ARG A 683 7.89 -1.46 -28.67
C ARG A 683 7.52 -2.08 -27.33
N LEU A 684 6.56 -1.47 -26.62
CA LEU A 684 6.11 -1.89 -25.30
C LEU A 684 5.61 -3.34 -25.31
N GLY A 685 6.13 -4.15 -24.39
CA GLY A 685 5.85 -5.58 -24.31
C GLY A 685 6.63 -6.46 -25.28
N SER A 686 7.45 -5.87 -26.16
CA SER A 686 8.29 -6.65 -27.08
C SER A 686 9.74 -6.71 -26.61
N ILE A 687 10.25 -5.61 -26.04
CA ILE A 687 11.63 -5.50 -25.56
C ILE A 687 11.79 -6.24 -24.24
N GLU A 688 10.84 -6.04 -23.33
CA GLU A 688 10.82 -6.66 -22.01
C GLU A 688 10.75 -8.20 -22.13
N ILE A 689 9.96 -8.71 -23.08
CA ILE A 689 9.87 -10.15 -23.36
C ILE A 689 11.20 -10.70 -23.87
N LYS A 690 11.94 -9.96 -24.70
CA LYS A 690 13.28 -10.34 -25.14
C LYS A 690 14.30 -10.37 -24.01
N ASP A 691 14.12 -9.55 -22.97
CA ASP A 691 14.97 -9.58 -21.78
C ASP A 691 14.63 -10.77 -20.87
N TYR A 692 13.34 -11.05 -20.66
CA TYR A 692 12.93 -12.10 -19.73
C TYR A 692 13.21 -13.52 -20.20
N ILE A 693 13.24 -13.79 -21.52
CA ILE A 693 13.59 -15.13 -22.05
C ILE A 693 15.00 -15.58 -21.60
N PRO A 694 16.09 -14.83 -21.91
CA PRO A 694 17.44 -15.21 -21.48
C PRO A 694 17.60 -15.15 -19.95
N VAL A 695 16.89 -14.26 -19.25
CA VAL A 695 16.84 -14.27 -17.77
C VAL A 695 16.34 -15.61 -17.26
N VAL A 696 15.21 -16.10 -17.76
CA VAL A 696 14.64 -17.40 -17.33
C VAL A 696 15.58 -18.55 -17.68
N GLN A 697 16.24 -18.50 -18.84
CA GLN A 697 17.26 -19.48 -19.22
C GLN A 697 18.45 -19.47 -18.26
N HIS A 698 18.89 -18.29 -17.80
CA HIS A 698 19.93 -18.17 -16.78
C HIS A 698 19.46 -18.69 -15.42
N LEU A 699 18.24 -18.37 -15.00
CA LEU A 699 17.65 -18.86 -13.75
C LEU A 699 17.54 -20.40 -13.72
N LYS A 700 17.23 -21.02 -14.87
CA LYS A 700 17.23 -22.49 -15.04
C LYS A 700 18.61 -23.13 -14.83
N GLN A 701 19.70 -22.37 -14.89
CA GLN A 701 21.06 -22.89 -14.68
C GLN A 701 21.50 -22.84 -13.22
N LEU A 702 20.75 -22.15 -12.35
CA LEU A 702 21.06 -22.09 -10.92
C LEU A 702 20.86 -23.48 -10.28
N PRO A 703 21.80 -23.92 -9.41
CA PRO A 703 21.80 -25.31 -8.91
C PRO A 703 20.63 -25.65 -7.99
N PHE A 704 20.03 -24.64 -7.36
CA PHE A 704 18.91 -24.76 -6.43
C PHE A 704 17.55 -24.49 -7.08
N VAL A 705 17.48 -24.32 -8.41
CA VAL A 705 16.22 -24.07 -9.14
C VAL A 705 15.78 -25.33 -9.89
N ASP A 706 14.56 -25.79 -9.65
CA ASP A 706 13.96 -26.86 -10.43
C ASP A 706 13.47 -26.35 -11.79
N LYS A 707 14.14 -26.82 -12.84
CA LYS A 707 13.92 -26.40 -14.23
C LYS A 707 12.50 -26.69 -14.75
N LYS A 708 11.78 -27.63 -14.13
CA LYS A 708 10.40 -28.02 -14.52
C LYS A 708 9.34 -27.25 -13.75
N ARG A 709 9.68 -26.63 -12.62
CA ARG A 709 8.74 -25.93 -11.74
C ARG A 709 8.99 -24.43 -11.75
N ILE A 710 8.82 -23.83 -12.92
CA ILE A 710 8.95 -22.37 -13.11
C ILE A 710 7.59 -21.78 -13.46
N GLY A 711 7.10 -20.86 -12.64
CA GLY A 711 5.87 -20.11 -12.86
C GLY A 711 6.14 -18.66 -13.24
N VAL A 712 5.11 -17.96 -13.70
CA VAL A 712 5.13 -16.52 -13.94
C VAL A 712 3.95 -15.85 -13.25
N PHE A 713 4.19 -14.71 -12.61
CA PHE A 713 3.16 -13.92 -11.95
C PHE A 713 3.23 -12.47 -12.45
N GLY A 714 2.06 -11.89 -12.70
CA GLY A 714 1.97 -10.45 -12.90
C GLY A 714 0.57 -9.89 -12.69
N LYS A 715 0.52 -8.63 -12.28
CA LYS A 715 -0.70 -7.82 -12.13
C LYS A 715 -0.67 -6.65 -13.12
N ALA A 716 -1.83 -6.21 -13.64
CA ALA A 716 -1.93 -5.07 -14.56
C ALA A 716 -1.03 -5.22 -15.81
N TYR A 717 0.00 -4.38 -15.96
CA TYR A 717 0.99 -4.51 -17.03
C TYR A 717 1.85 -5.78 -16.88
N GLY A 718 2.15 -6.20 -15.65
CA GLY A 718 2.81 -7.47 -15.39
C GLY A 718 1.92 -8.65 -15.84
N GLY A 719 0.60 -8.51 -15.73
CA GLY A 719 -0.35 -9.50 -16.23
C GLY A 719 -0.34 -9.58 -17.76
N PHE A 720 -0.21 -8.45 -18.45
CA PHE A 720 0.03 -8.39 -19.90
C PHE A 720 1.31 -9.14 -20.29
N LEU A 721 2.42 -8.84 -19.61
CA LEU A 721 3.71 -9.49 -19.84
C LEU A 721 3.67 -10.99 -19.54
N ALA A 722 3.01 -11.41 -18.47
CA ALA A 722 2.83 -12.82 -18.11
C ALA A 722 2.10 -13.59 -19.22
N LEU A 723 1.02 -13.02 -19.74
CA LEU A 723 0.28 -13.61 -20.86
C LEU A 723 1.12 -13.64 -22.14
N LYS A 724 1.89 -12.58 -22.46
CA LYS A 724 2.82 -12.58 -23.59
C LYS A 724 3.89 -13.67 -23.47
N LEU A 725 4.47 -13.86 -22.28
CA LEU A 725 5.45 -14.91 -22.01
C LEU A 725 4.85 -16.32 -22.16
N LEU A 726 3.62 -16.52 -21.70
CA LEU A 726 2.90 -17.80 -21.89
C LEU A 726 2.52 -18.07 -23.35
N SER A 727 2.32 -17.01 -24.15
CA SER A 727 2.08 -17.09 -25.59
C SER A 727 3.35 -17.31 -26.43
N LEU A 728 4.52 -17.51 -25.83
CA LEU A 728 5.75 -17.79 -26.58
C LEU A 728 5.72 -19.21 -27.19
N PRO A 729 6.36 -19.43 -28.35
CA PRO A 729 6.48 -20.78 -28.93
C PRO A 729 7.28 -21.77 -28.06
N GLU A 730 8.24 -21.26 -27.28
CA GLU A 730 9.02 -22.06 -26.35
C GLU A 730 8.29 -22.17 -25.01
N GLN A 731 8.10 -23.41 -24.52
CA GLN A 731 7.46 -23.63 -23.22
C GLN A 731 8.46 -23.38 -22.08
N LEU A 732 8.50 -22.13 -21.61
CA LEU A 732 9.39 -21.71 -20.53
C LEU A 732 8.82 -21.97 -19.14
N PHE A 733 7.49 -21.94 -19.01
CA PHE A 733 6.76 -21.94 -17.74
C PHE A 733 5.82 -23.13 -17.62
N ALA A 734 5.67 -23.66 -16.40
CA ALA A 734 4.70 -24.71 -16.07
C ALA A 734 3.28 -24.15 -15.84
N CYS A 735 3.20 -22.93 -15.32
CA CYS A 735 1.95 -22.22 -15.10
C CYS A 735 2.16 -20.71 -15.01
N GLY A 736 1.07 -19.94 -15.04
CA GLY A 736 1.13 -18.51 -14.75
C GLY A 736 -0.11 -17.92 -14.11
N VAL A 737 0.03 -16.72 -13.58
CA VAL A 737 -1.05 -15.95 -12.96
C VAL A 737 -1.06 -14.55 -13.56
N ALA A 738 -2.24 -14.10 -13.97
CA ALA A 738 -2.48 -12.76 -14.47
C ALA A 738 -3.65 -12.12 -13.71
N VAL A 739 -3.34 -11.13 -12.87
CA VAL A 739 -4.32 -10.36 -12.07
C VAL A 739 -4.61 -9.02 -12.74
N SER A 740 -5.90 -8.68 -12.92
CA SER A 740 -6.38 -7.51 -13.66
C SER A 740 -5.52 -7.19 -14.91
N PRO A 741 -5.28 -8.16 -15.82
CA PRO A 741 -4.30 -7.98 -16.88
C PRO A 741 -4.76 -6.96 -17.93
N ILE A 742 -3.85 -6.08 -18.35
CA ILE A 742 -4.04 -5.31 -19.58
C ILE A 742 -3.93 -6.29 -20.75
N THR A 743 -4.98 -6.42 -21.55
CA THR A 743 -4.97 -7.36 -22.70
C THR A 743 -4.71 -6.70 -24.05
N SER A 744 -4.96 -5.39 -24.15
CA SER A 744 -4.73 -4.57 -25.33
C SER A 744 -4.64 -3.11 -24.94
N PHE A 745 -3.58 -2.42 -25.37
CA PHE A 745 -3.42 -0.99 -25.07
C PHE A 745 -4.42 -0.09 -25.79
N HIS A 746 -5.16 -0.60 -26.79
CA HIS A 746 -6.32 0.11 -27.36
C HIS A 746 -7.45 0.33 -26.34
N LEU A 747 -7.57 -0.58 -25.38
CA LEU A 747 -8.63 -0.53 -24.36
C LEU A 747 -8.20 0.26 -23.12
N HIS A 748 -6.92 0.62 -23.01
CA HIS A 748 -6.34 1.28 -21.85
C HIS A 748 -6.28 2.81 -22.03
N SER A 749 -5.88 3.52 -20.96
CA SER A 749 -5.91 4.98 -20.89
C SER A 749 -5.09 5.65 -22.01
N ALA A 750 -5.61 6.75 -22.55
CA ALA A 750 -4.91 7.53 -23.57
C ALA A 750 -3.55 8.00 -23.09
N VAL A 751 -3.46 8.46 -21.83
CA VAL A 751 -2.22 8.98 -21.24
C VAL A 751 -1.12 7.91 -21.22
N VAL A 752 -1.42 6.68 -20.78
CA VAL A 752 -0.40 5.62 -20.72
C VAL A 752 -0.11 5.06 -22.09
N SER A 753 -1.14 4.66 -22.84
CA SER A 753 -0.95 4.01 -24.12
C SER A 753 -0.22 4.92 -25.11
N GLU A 754 -0.60 6.20 -25.20
CA GLU A 754 0.00 7.12 -26.16
C GLU A 754 1.42 7.57 -25.74
N ARG A 755 1.76 7.54 -24.44
CA ARG A 755 3.12 7.81 -23.95
C ARG A 755 4.14 6.82 -24.49
N TYR A 756 3.78 5.55 -24.58
CA TYR A 756 4.70 4.46 -24.94
C TYR A 756 4.52 3.95 -26.38
N LEU A 757 3.34 4.14 -26.98
CA LEU A 757 3.03 3.60 -28.31
C LEU A 757 2.75 4.69 -29.35
N GLY A 758 2.60 5.95 -28.95
CA GLY A 758 2.14 7.02 -29.83
C GLY A 758 0.63 6.97 -30.08
N LEU A 759 0.13 7.78 -31.02
CA LEU A 759 -1.30 7.82 -31.35
C LEU A 759 -1.72 6.57 -32.14
N PRO A 760 -2.83 5.89 -31.79
CA PRO A 760 -3.27 4.69 -32.51
C PRO A 760 -3.50 4.88 -34.02
N SER A 761 -3.91 6.08 -34.43
CA SER A 761 -4.15 6.43 -35.84
C SER A 761 -2.88 6.52 -36.67
N GLN A 762 -1.73 6.72 -36.02
CA GLN A 762 -0.41 6.83 -36.64
C GLN A 762 0.39 5.53 -36.45
N GLU A 763 0.30 4.93 -35.26
CA GLU A 763 1.13 3.80 -34.81
C GLU A 763 0.35 2.49 -34.65
N ALA A 764 -0.52 2.16 -35.61
CA ALA A 764 -1.38 0.97 -35.54
C ALA A 764 -0.61 -0.35 -35.35
N SER A 765 0.60 -0.45 -35.90
CA SER A 765 1.45 -1.64 -35.76
C SER A 765 1.94 -1.84 -34.31
N ALA A 766 2.30 -0.76 -33.62
CA ALA A 766 2.74 -0.79 -32.24
C ALA A 766 1.63 -1.31 -31.31
N TYR A 767 0.39 -0.83 -31.49
CA TYR A 767 -0.77 -1.33 -30.74
C TYR A 767 -1.14 -2.78 -31.07
N THR A 768 -0.94 -3.21 -32.31
CA THR A 768 -1.17 -4.61 -32.72
C THR A 768 -0.19 -5.55 -32.01
N MET A 769 1.07 -5.15 -31.89
CA MET A 769 2.10 -5.90 -31.14
C MET A 769 1.84 -5.85 -29.63
N ALA A 770 1.42 -4.71 -29.11
CA ALA A 770 1.05 -4.48 -27.71
C ALA A 770 -0.37 -5.02 -27.38
N SER A 771 -0.72 -6.19 -27.91
CA SER A 771 -1.95 -6.90 -27.55
C SER A 771 -1.73 -8.40 -27.48
N VAL A 772 -2.24 -9.04 -26.44
CA VAL A 772 -2.29 -10.52 -26.33
C VAL A 772 -3.51 -11.11 -27.02
N LEU A 773 -4.49 -10.28 -27.36
CA LEU A 773 -5.74 -10.73 -27.99
C LEU A 773 -5.53 -11.32 -29.39
N ASN A 774 -4.39 -11.02 -30.03
CA ASN A 774 -3.99 -11.57 -31.34
C ASN A 774 -3.28 -12.93 -31.21
N ASP A 775 -2.71 -13.24 -30.04
CA ASP A 775 -1.90 -14.44 -29.79
C ASP A 775 -2.65 -15.52 -28.97
N VAL A 776 -3.98 -15.39 -28.83
CA VAL A 776 -4.81 -16.21 -27.91
C VAL A 776 -4.74 -17.70 -28.25
N GLN A 777 -4.55 -18.07 -29.52
CA GLN A 777 -4.38 -19.47 -29.93
C GLN A 777 -3.23 -20.16 -29.18
N ARG A 778 -2.15 -19.42 -28.87
CA ARG A 778 -0.98 -19.97 -28.17
C ARG A 778 -1.21 -20.16 -26.68
N LEU A 779 -2.30 -19.60 -26.14
CA LEU A 779 -2.71 -19.77 -24.74
C LEU A 779 -3.62 -21.00 -24.56
N GLN A 780 -4.07 -21.65 -25.64
CA GLN A 780 -5.10 -22.70 -25.57
C GLN A 780 -4.74 -23.84 -24.60
N GLU A 781 -3.50 -24.31 -24.66
CA GLU A 781 -2.97 -25.44 -23.87
C GLU A 781 -2.22 -24.99 -22.60
N GLN A 782 -2.09 -23.68 -22.37
CA GLN A 782 -1.34 -23.14 -21.24
C GLN A 782 -2.16 -23.21 -19.96
N ASN A 783 -1.51 -23.54 -18.84
CA ASN A 783 -2.15 -23.52 -17.53
C ASN A 783 -1.95 -22.15 -16.87
N PHE A 784 -2.99 -21.33 -16.83
CA PHE A 784 -2.92 -20.04 -16.15
C PHE A 784 -4.21 -19.71 -15.40
N LEU A 785 -4.09 -18.84 -14.40
CA LEU A 785 -5.18 -18.28 -13.63
C LEU A 785 -5.39 -16.80 -13.99
N LEU A 786 -6.60 -16.47 -14.43
CA LEU A 786 -7.06 -15.08 -14.56
C LEU A 786 -7.78 -14.65 -13.29
N VAL A 787 -7.43 -13.47 -12.77
CA VAL A 787 -8.13 -12.86 -11.63
C VAL A 787 -8.51 -11.43 -11.95
N HIS A 788 -9.72 -10.98 -11.63
CA HIS A 788 -10.12 -9.58 -11.88
C HIS A 788 -11.29 -9.15 -10.98
N GLY A 789 -11.27 -7.92 -10.46
CA GLY A 789 -12.43 -7.25 -9.87
C GLY A 789 -13.39 -6.69 -10.94
N THR A 790 -14.71 -6.79 -10.75
CA THR A 790 -15.66 -6.31 -11.78
C THR A 790 -15.78 -4.80 -11.84
N SER A 791 -15.41 -4.10 -10.77
CA SER A 791 -15.47 -2.63 -10.64
C SER A 791 -14.09 -1.98 -10.70
N ASP A 792 -13.14 -2.65 -11.36
CA ASP A 792 -11.79 -2.12 -11.63
C ASP A 792 -11.87 -0.89 -12.55
N ALA A 793 -11.49 0.28 -12.01
CA ALA A 793 -11.50 1.56 -12.72
C ALA A 793 -10.17 1.86 -13.43
N HIS A 794 -9.10 1.10 -13.14
CA HIS A 794 -7.76 1.32 -13.70
C HIS A 794 -7.55 0.45 -14.94
N VAL A 795 -7.76 -0.84 -14.80
CA VAL A 795 -7.77 -1.82 -15.89
C VAL A 795 -9.18 -2.38 -15.94
N HIS A 796 -10.03 -1.86 -16.83
CA HIS A 796 -11.43 -2.30 -16.83
C HIS A 796 -11.57 -3.82 -17.00
N PHE A 797 -12.58 -4.39 -16.33
CA PHE A 797 -12.95 -5.80 -16.50
C PHE A 797 -13.17 -6.20 -17.97
N GLN A 798 -13.48 -5.22 -18.84
CA GLN A 798 -13.51 -5.39 -20.29
C GLN A 798 -12.26 -6.12 -20.83
N HIS A 799 -11.06 -5.84 -20.31
CA HIS A 799 -9.84 -6.50 -20.76
C HIS A 799 -9.89 -8.02 -20.59
N THR A 800 -10.32 -8.48 -19.41
CA THR A 800 -10.48 -9.92 -19.12
C THR A 800 -11.69 -10.50 -19.84
N ALA A 801 -12.80 -9.77 -19.96
CA ALA A 801 -13.97 -10.24 -20.69
C ALA A 801 -13.67 -10.50 -22.18
N GLU A 802 -12.94 -9.60 -22.85
CA GLU A 802 -12.48 -9.76 -24.24
C GLU A 802 -11.57 -10.99 -24.40
N LEU A 803 -10.63 -11.18 -23.47
CA LEU A 803 -9.73 -12.34 -23.50
C LEU A 803 -10.48 -13.65 -23.25
N LEU A 804 -11.36 -13.69 -22.24
CA LEU A 804 -12.18 -14.85 -21.92
C LEU A 804 -13.05 -15.26 -23.10
N SER A 805 -13.71 -14.29 -23.75
CA SER A 805 -14.53 -14.54 -24.94
C SER A 805 -13.75 -15.27 -26.04
N ARG A 806 -12.52 -14.79 -26.34
CA ARG A 806 -11.65 -15.41 -27.36
C ARG A 806 -11.14 -16.79 -26.93
N LEU A 807 -10.74 -16.96 -25.66
CA LEU A 807 -10.26 -18.24 -25.13
C LEU A 807 -11.35 -19.32 -25.16
N ILE A 808 -12.58 -18.96 -24.79
CA ILE A 808 -13.74 -19.86 -24.84
C ILE A 808 -14.03 -20.24 -26.30
N HIS A 809 -13.97 -19.27 -27.22
CA HIS A 809 -14.23 -19.52 -28.64
C HIS A 809 -13.27 -20.55 -29.25
N ILE A 810 -12.00 -20.58 -28.81
CA ILE A 810 -11.02 -21.57 -29.26
C ILE A 810 -11.01 -22.85 -28.42
N GLY A 811 -11.93 -23.02 -27.47
CA GLY A 811 -12.03 -24.22 -26.64
C GLY A 811 -10.89 -24.39 -25.62
N SER A 812 -10.32 -23.29 -25.12
CA SER A 812 -9.31 -23.34 -24.05
C SER A 812 -9.93 -23.63 -22.69
N ASN A 813 -9.22 -24.38 -21.85
CA ASN A 813 -9.60 -24.61 -20.45
C ASN A 813 -9.15 -23.43 -19.58
N VAL A 814 -10.06 -22.49 -19.33
CA VAL A 814 -9.70 -21.26 -18.58
C VAL A 814 -10.02 -21.38 -17.10
N ASN A 815 -9.03 -21.17 -16.26
CA ASN A 815 -9.25 -20.91 -14.84
C ASN A 815 -9.42 -19.40 -14.63
N SER A 816 -10.59 -18.97 -14.18
CA SER A 816 -10.83 -17.57 -13.84
C SER A 816 -11.43 -17.43 -12.44
N ARG A 817 -11.08 -16.34 -11.76
CA ARG A 817 -11.68 -15.90 -10.50
C ARG A 817 -12.09 -14.44 -10.66
N VAL A 818 -13.37 -14.17 -10.47
CA VAL A 818 -13.93 -12.82 -10.59
C VAL A 818 -14.40 -12.39 -9.21
N TYR A 819 -14.04 -11.17 -8.81
CA TYR A 819 -14.46 -10.57 -7.55
C TYR A 819 -15.52 -9.50 -7.83
N PRO A 820 -16.81 -9.77 -7.53
CA PRO A 820 -17.87 -8.80 -7.75
C PRO A 820 -17.65 -7.53 -6.92
N ASP A 821 -17.84 -6.39 -7.56
CA ASP A 821 -17.76 -5.02 -7.01
C ASP A 821 -16.42 -4.60 -6.39
N GLU A 822 -15.39 -5.43 -6.50
CA GLU A 822 -14.02 -5.07 -6.13
C GLU A 822 -13.36 -4.22 -7.22
N ASP A 823 -12.50 -3.30 -6.77
CA ASP A 823 -11.68 -2.43 -7.62
C ASP A 823 -10.32 -3.07 -7.97
N HIS A 824 -9.42 -2.28 -8.54
CA HIS A 824 -8.06 -2.70 -8.91
C HIS A 824 -7.21 -3.18 -7.74
N PHE A 825 -7.51 -2.69 -6.53
CA PHE A 825 -6.73 -2.92 -5.32
C PHE A 825 -7.40 -3.91 -4.36
N PHE A 826 -8.59 -4.40 -4.72
CA PHE A 826 -9.40 -5.30 -3.92
C PHE A 826 -9.59 -4.76 -2.50
N MET A 827 -10.10 -3.53 -2.33
CA MET A 827 -10.08 -2.82 -1.03
C MET A 827 -10.73 -3.55 0.15
N SER A 828 -11.63 -4.52 -0.08
CA SER A 828 -12.21 -5.31 1.00
C SER A 828 -11.19 -6.30 1.59
N ARG A 829 -10.96 -6.23 2.91
CA ARG A 829 -10.08 -7.17 3.63
C ARG A 829 -10.45 -8.64 3.37
N GLY A 830 -11.74 -8.96 3.29
CA GLY A 830 -12.19 -10.33 3.01
C GLY A 830 -11.80 -10.78 1.60
N SER A 831 -11.91 -9.89 0.62
CA SER A 831 -11.53 -10.15 -0.77
C SER A 831 -10.01 -10.26 -0.92
N GLN A 832 -9.22 -9.40 -0.25
CA GLN A 832 -7.74 -9.51 -0.22
C GLN A 832 -7.29 -10.84 0.35
N HIS A 833 -7.84 -11.22 1.51
CA HIS A 833 -7.52 -12.50 2.16
C HIS A 833 -7.82 -13.69 1.24
N HIS A 834 -9.02 -13.73 0.65
CA HIS A 834 -9.40 -14.80 -0.27
C HIS A 834 -8.56 -14.78 -1.55
N LEU A 835 -8.18 -13.60 -2.05
CA LEU A 835 -7.28 -13.43 -3.19
C LEU A 835 -5.93 -14.06 -2.91
N GLU A 836 -5.26 -13.64 -1.84
CA GLU A 836 -3.95 -14.15 -1.44
C GLU A 836 -3.97 -15.67 -1.23
N GLN A 837 -4.99 -16.19 -0.55
CA GLN A 837 -5.18 -17.64 -0.39
C GLN A 837 -5.39 -18.37 -1.72
N SER A 838 -6.20 -17.80 -2.62
CA SER A 838 -6.47 -18.38 -3.94
C SER A 838 -5.21 -18.41 -4.81
N LEU A 839 -4.44 -17.32 -4.81
CA LEU A 839 -3.17 -17.20 -5.54
C LEU A 839 -2.13 -18.18 -4.99
N THR A 840 -2.00 -18.22 -3.67
CA THR A 840 -1.10 -19.16 -2.95
C THR A 840 -1.44 -20.60 -3.28
N SER A 841 -2.72 -20.98 -3.20
CA SER A 841 -3.18 -22.34 -3.49
C SER A 841 -2.94 -22.73 -4.95
N TYR A 842 -3.17 -21.79 -5.88
CA TYR A 842 -2.97 -22.02 -7.30
C TYR A 842 -1.49 -22.21 -7.64
N LEU A 843 -0.62 -21.30 -7.19
CA LEU A 843 0.83 -21.37 -7.42
C LEU A 843 1.42 -22.65 -6.82
N HIS A 844 1.05 -22.97 -5.59
CA HIS A 844 1.48 -24.21 -4.94
C HIS A 844 1.06 -25.46 -5.73
N GLY A 845 -0.22 -25.55 -6.11
CA GLY A 845 -0.74 -26.70 -6.84
C GLY A 845 -0.14 -26.86 -8.23
N CYS A 846 0.01 -25.75 -8.99
CA CYS A 846 0.50 -25.83 -10.35
C CYS A 846 2.00 -26.15 -10.41
N LEU A 847 2.79 -25.62 -9.47
CA LEU A 847 4.22 -25.92 -9.37
C LEU A 847 4.47 -27.34 -8.85
N GLN A 848 3.57 -27.95 -8.09
CA GLN A 848 3.66 -29.37 -7.73
C GLN A 848 3.28 -30.31 -8.89
N ALA A 849 2.22 -29.98 -9.64
CA ALA A 849 1.74 -30.81 -10.75
C ALA A 849 2.72 -30.88 -11.95
N GLY A 850 3.59 -29.89 -12.12
CA GLY A 850 4.65 -29.88 -13.14
C GLY A 850 5.69 -31.01 -13.00
N GLY A 851 5.72 -31.70 -11.85
CA GLY A 851 6.62 -32.83 -11.58
C GLY A 851 6.18 -34.17 -12.20
N GLY A 852 4.95 -34.31 -12.69
CA GLY A 852 4.49 -35.59 -13.23
C GLY A 852 3.10 -35.56 -13.85
N ARG A 853 3.04 -35.42 -15.19
CA ARG A 853 1.88 -35.87 -15.98
C ARG A 853 2.34 -36.83 -17.07
N LYS A 854 2.51 -38.10 -16.66
CA LYS A 854 2.23 -39.29 -17.46
C LYS A 854 1.45 -40.26 -16.58
N THR A 855 0.16 -40.04 -16.46
CA THR A 855 -0.78 -41.10 -16.11
C THR A 855 -1.99 -40.96 -17.01
N SER A 856 -2.00 -41.82 -18.02
CA SER A 856 -3.15 -42.18 -18.84
C SER A 856 -4.34 -42.54 -17.96
N HIS A 857 -5.47 -41.90 -18.21
CA HIS A 857 -6.78 -42.53 -18.13
C HIS A 857 -7.61 -42.10 -19.32
#